data_AF-A0A7L7EES5-F1
#
_entry.id   AF-A0A7L7EES5-F1
#
_cell.length_a   1.000
_cell.length_b   1.000
_cell.length_c   1.000
_cell.angle_alpha   90.00
_cell.angle_beta   90.00
_cell.angle_gamma   90.00
#
_symmetry.space_group_name_H-M   'P 1'
#
loop_
_entity.id
_entity.type
_entity.pdbx_description
1 polymer ?
#
loop_
_entity_poly.entity_id
_entity_poly.type
_entity_poly.pdbx_seq_one_letter_code
_entity_poly.pdbx_strand_id
1 'polypeptide(L)'
;MSWLNSILVTLTSVEPYKVPVTVIVTVTFAFVCFIFFYLLRSIRIIYGLKKYTRSINSIEKSAPEVQLEHLKSLFQQPELKHAWNEFEESLHSQYELENGEEKIVRIRATAPSASFFSEQQLVDIPLNTEFFKHLPGILTGMGIIGTFYGLMIGLNHFDPSTPEQVSSSVNNLLRDVLYAFLGSAFAIFASILVTWLEKLSIAKSYKYLEKFTAALDSLYDSGVGEEYLASLVKSSNESATQARQLKESLVTDLRDMLLHLAENQKVENERLANTLSATYRESGSQFADQVSGAIENSLKSPLDKIAGAVQTASGDQSGMVQNMLQDVLTAFMAKLDTTFGQQFTNLNEMMRQTVGAIQTMQTGFSALLQDMRQVSDDSRQGSAQLIEQLLSEMKSGQQALQAGMNDMLTSLQASVAKIGAEGEGAGERIARQLEKMFADSEAREKAQAEHMAAFVEAIQNSVQQGQSATMEKMATSVGALGEQLGSLFGQIDKGQQQISATQQANQRSLHEQTQRVMSEVDDQIKQLVETVASQHQGTTETLRLLAEQTDRQIQNMQAGADKMRLAAERFEHAGDRVSEANHLTADVLNKAQSAGSSLSLASSELTSVVADYRNNREAVSKSIAMLELLAANTQSEQTTRNQFIADLKQHGERLQSYNREAQAFMENVSDVLGKGFEDFSEGVSRSLDKTLGKLDVEMAKASNLLAGSVEQLGESVSELDDVLSRVRA
;
A
#
# COMPACT_ATOMS: atom_id res chain seq x y z
N MET A 1 47.00 37.49 12.89
CA MET A 1 48.34 37.39 13.53
C MET A 1 48.29 37.68 15.04
N SER A 2 47.73 38.81 15.51
CA SER A 2 47.65 39.15 16.96
C SER A 2 46.89 38.10 17.83
N TRP A 3 45.78 37.56 17.34
CA TRP A 3 45.02 36.51 18.03
C TRP A 3 45.77 35.17 18.12
N LEU A 4 46.48 34.80 17.04
CA LEU A 4 47.33 33.61 17.00
C LEU A 4 48.51 33.72 17.96
N ASN A 5 49.16 34.88 18.03
CA ASN A 5 50.22 35.13 19.02
C ASN A 5 49.69 35.16 20.46
N SER A 6 48.50 35.72 20.69
CA SER A 6 47.88 35.68 22.02
C SER A 6 47.57 34.25 22.44
N ILE A 7 47.05 33.43 21.52
CA ILE A 7 46.80 32.00 21.72
C ILE A 7 48.10 31.24 21.99
N LEU A 8 49.14 31.47 21.18
CA LEU A 8 50.45 30.85 21.33
C LEU A 8 51.08 31.21 22.68
N VAL A 9 51.01 32.48 23.09
CA VAL A 9 51.53 32.95 24.38
C VAL A 9 50.73 32.35 25.55
N THR A 10 49.40 32.25 25.46
CA THR A 10 48.62 31.54 26.48
C THR A 10 48.94 30.05 26.53
N LEU A 11 49.16 29.41 25.38
CA LEU A 11 49.55 27.98 25.29
C LEU A 11 50.97 27.72 25.77
N THR A 12 51.90 28.68 25.68
CA THR A 12 53.29 28.49 26.12
C THR A 12 53.55 29.01 27.54
N SER A 13 52.64 29.81 28.11
CA SER A 13 52.73 30.33 29.49
C SER A 13 52.37 29.33 30.59
N VAL A 14 51.86 28.14 30.22
CA VAL A 14 51.46 27.11 31.17
C VAL A 14 52.71 26.36 31.63
N GLU A 15 52.98 26.37 32.94
CA GLU A 15 54.08 25.60 33.52
C GLU A 15 53.92 24.10 33.17
N PRO A 16 55.00 23.40 32.76
CA PRO A 16 54.93 22.06 32.17
C PRO A 16 54.15 21.03 32.99
N TYR A 17 54.25 21.09 34.32
CA TYR A 17 53.57 20.19 35.24
C TYR A 17 52.05 20.39 35.31
N LYS A 18 51.51 21.52 34.82
CA LYS A 18 50.06 21.82 34.86
C LYS A 18 49.29 21.16 33.71
N VAL A 19 49.95 20.85 32.60
CA VAL A 19 49.36 20.17 31.44
C VAL A 19 48.73 18.81 31.79
N PRO A 20 49.46 17.84 32.37
CA PRO A 20 48.88 16.55 32.75
C PRO A 20 47.74 16.70 33.77
N VAL A 21 47.85 17.66 34.68
CA VAL A 21 46.79 17.96 35.67
C VAL A 21 45.54 18.45 34.97
N THR A 22 45.65 19.34 33.97
CA THR A 22 44.47 19.82 33.21
C THR A 22 43.78 18.70 32.43
N VAL A 23 44.54 17.78 31.82
CA VAL A 23 43.99 16.61 31.12
C VAL A 23 43.28 15.69 32.11
N ILE A 24 43.92 15.36 33.24
CA ILE A 24 43.32 14.51 34.28
C ILE A 24 42.06 15.14 34.86
N VAL A 25 42.06 16.43 35.17
CA VAL A 25 40.89 17.15 35.70
C VAL A 25 39.75 17.14 34.68
N THR A 26 40.04 17.41 33.40
CA THR A 26 39.02 17.44 32.34
C THR A 26 38.42 16.05 32.09
N VAL A 27 39.26 15.02 32.03
CA VAL A 27 38.83 13.61 31.91
C VAL A 27 38.00 13.19 33.12
N THR A 28 38.43 13.57 34.33
CA THR A 28 37.69 13.27 35.58
C THR A 28 36.34 13.98 35.60
N PHE A 29 36.29 15.25 35.18
CA PHE A 29 35.04 15.99 35.05
C PHE A 29 34.08 15.33 34.04
N ALA A 30 34.58 14.99 32.85
CA ALA A 30 33.79 14.27 31.84
C ALA A 30 33.29 12.91 32.35
N PHE A 31 34.12 12.18 33.12
CA PHE A 31 33.74 10.92 33.75
C PHE A 31 32.66 11.10 34.83
N VAL A 32 32.75 12.15 35.66
CA VAL A 32 31.71 12.49 36.65
C VAL A 32 30.41 12.88 35.95
N CYS A 33 30.48 13.67 34.87
CA CYS A 33 29.31 13.98 34.04
C CYS A 33 28.67 12.72 33.46
N PHE A 34 29.47 11.77 32.97
CA PHE A 34 28.98 10.46 32.51
C PHE A 34 28.28 9.69 33.63
N ILE A 35 28.85 9.64 34.83
CA ILE A 35 28.19 8.99 35.97
C ILE A 35 26.83 9.63 36.26
N PHE A 36 26.78 10.96 36.33
CA PHE A 36 25.57 11.66 36.76
C PHE A 36 24.48 11.67 35.68
N PHE A 37 24.83 11.98 34.43
CA PHE A 37 23.85 12.13 33.36
C PHE A 37 23.48 10.82 32.67
N TYR A 38 24.40 9.86 32.60
CA TYR A 38 24.17 8.58 31.92
C TYR A 38 23.92 7.43 32.90
N LEU A 39 24.85 7.11 33.80
CA LEU A 39 24.73 5.92 34.66
C LEU A 39 23.59 6.03 35.69
N LEU A 40 23.45 7.16 36.39
CA LEU A 40 22.33 7.34 37.33
C LEU A 40 20.98 7.27 36.62
N ARG A 41 20.88 7.84 35.42
CA ARG A 41 19.65 7.81 34.62
C ARG A 41 19.32 6.39 34.13
N SER A 42 20.31 5.64 33.68
CA SER A 42 20.17 4.22 33.31
C SER A 42 19.72 3.37 34.49
N ILE A 43 20.34 3.56 35.65
CA ILE A 43 19.95 2.87 36.87
C ILE A 43 18.49 3.19 37.23
N ARG A 44 18.08 4.47 37.12
CA ARG A 44 16.68 4.87 37.35
C ARG A 44 15.71 4.17 36.39
N ILE A 45 16.03 4.09 35.09
CA ILE A 45 15.20 3.39 34.09
C ILE A 45 15.11 1.90 34.43
N ILE A 46 16.23 1.25 34.74
CA ILE A 46 16.26 -0.17 35.14
C ILE A 46 15.41 -0.42 36.38
N TYR A 47 15.49 0.44 37.41
CA TYR A 47 14.66 0.31 38.60
C TYR A 47 13.18 0.56 38.31
N GLY A 48 12.86 1.53 37.44
CA GLY A 48 11.50 1.80 36.96
C GLY A 48 10.90 0.58 36.27
N LEU A 49 11.59 0.06 35.25
CA LEU A 49 11.17 -1.14 34.51
C LEU A 49 10.98 -2.34 35.44
N LYS A 50 11.93 -2.61 36.36
CA LYS A 50 11.77 -3.67 37.36
C LYS A 50 10.54 -3.48 38.25
N LYS A 51 10.26 -2.24 38.67
CA LYS A 51 9.10 -1.92 39.50
C LYS A 51 7.81 -2.19 38.71
N TYR A 52 7.75 -1.74 37.45
CA TYR A 52 6.61 -1.99 36.57
C TYR A 52 6.41 -3.48 36.31
N THR A 53 7.45 -4.24 35.93
CA THR A 53 7.39 -5.70 35.75
C THR A 53 6.86 -6.41 37.00
N ARG A 54 7.31 -6.03 38.20
CA ARG A 54 6.80 -6.63 39.45
C ARG A 54 5.32 -6.33 39.69
N SER A 55 4.91 -5.10 39.38
CA SER A 55 3.51 -4.67 39.50
C SER A 55 2.60 -5.42 38.54
N ILE A 56 3.06 -5.63 37.30
CA ILE A 56 2.37 -6.41 36.26
C ILE A 56 2.26 -7.88 36.67
N ASN A 57 3.35 -8.51 37.10
CA ASN A 57 3.33 -9.91 37.53
C ASN A 57 2.44 -10.14 38.76
N SER A 58 2.21 -9.11 39.59
CA SER A 58 1.32 -9.25 40.76
C SER A 58 -0.16 -9.38 40.40
N ILE A 59 -0.55 -8.90 39.20
CA ILE A 59 -1.93 -8.92 38.71
C ILE A 59 -2.19 -10.02 37.66
N GLU A 60 -1.19 -10.83 37.33
CA GLU A 60 -1.28 -11.91 36.32
C GLU A 60 -2.46 -12.86 36.54
N LYS A 61 -2.86 -13.10 37.80
CA LYS A 61 -3.98 -13.98 38.18
C LYS A 61 -5.29 -13.24 38.50
N SER A 62 -5.34 -11.93 38.34
CA SER A 62 -6.52 -11.11 38.63
C SER A 62 -7.51 -11.12 37.47
N ALA A 63 -8.76 -10.73 37.72
CA ALA A 63 -9.76 -10.59 36.65
C ALA A 63 -9.33 -9.53 35.60
N PRO A 64 -9.70 -9.69 34.32
CA PRO A 64 -9.27 -8.78 33.24
C PRO A 64 -9.63 -7.31 33.47
N GLU A 65 -10.79 -7.03 34.06
CA GLU A 65 -11.23 -5.67 34.39
C GLU A 65 -10.32 -5.02 35.44
N VAL A 66 -9.92 -5.79 36.46
CA VAL A 66 -9.00 -5.34 37.52
C VAL A 66 -7.58 -5.16 36.97
N GLN A 67 -7.17 -5.99 36.00
CA GLN A 67 -5.89 -5.84 35.32
C GLN A 67 -5.84 -4.51 34.55
N LEU A 68 -6.87 -4.20 33.75
CA LEU A 68 -6.93 -2.96 32.97
C LEU A 68 -6.93 -1.72 33.88
N GLU A 69 -7.75 -1.71 34.93
CA GLU A 69 -7.84 -0.59 35.87
C GLU A 69 -6.51 -0.38 36.61
N HIS A 70 -5.86 -1.46 37.05
CA HIS A 70 -4.56 -1.39 37.70
C HIS A 70 -3.47 -0.87 36.75
N LEU A 71 -3.43 -1.34 35.50
CA LEU A 71 -2.46 -0.84 34.51
C LEU A 71 -2.70 0.63 34.16
N LYS A 72 -3.96 1.03 34.00
CA LYS A 72 -4.35 2.43 33.79
C LYS A 72 -3.91 3.34 34.94
N SER A 73 -3.98 2.85 36.18
CA SER A 73 -3.45 3.55 37.36
C SER A 73 -1.91 3.59 37.40
N LEU A 74 -1.26 2.51 36.94
CA LEU A 74 0.19 2.33 36.96
C LEU A 74 0.89 3.23 35.92
N PHE A 75 0.29 3.42 34.76
CA PHE A 75 0.86 4.15 33.62
C PHE A 75 0.41 5.62 33.51
N GLN A 76 -0.17 6.20 34.57
CA GLN A 76 -0.52 7.63 34.58
C GLN A 76 0.68 8.59 34.48
N GLN A 77 1.91 8.08 34.59
CA GLN A 77 3.12 8.90 34.46
C GLN A 77 3.28 9.43 33.02
N PRO A 78 3.64 10.72 32.85
CA PRO A 78 3.63 11.39 31.53
C PRO A 78 4.54 10.71 30.49
N GLU A 79 5.60 10.03 30.93
CA GLU A 79 6.59 9.37 30.07
C GLU A 79 6.04 8.10 29.38
N LEU A 80 5.14 7.37 30.05
CA LEU A 80 4.57 6.10 29.57
C LEU A 80 3.09 6.21 29.18
N LYS A 81 2.43 7.31 29.58
CA LYS A 81 1.00 7.55 29.34
C LYS A 81 0.62 7.45 27.87
N HIS A 82 1.43 8.03 26.97
CA HIS A 82 1.13 8.01 25.54
C HIS A 82 1.23 6.58 24.96
N ALA A 83 2.33 5.87 25.24
CA ALA A 83 2.52 4.49 24.80
C ALA A 83 1.47 3.55 25.40
N TRP A 84 1.07 3.77 26.66
CA TRP A 84 -0.03 3.03 27.28
C TRP A 84 -1.37 3.29 26.62
N ASN A 85 -1.72 4.55 26.32
CA ASN A 85 -2.98 4.87 25.67
C ASN A 85 -3.10 4.21 24.29
N GLU A 86 -2.05 4.25 23.48
CA GLU A 86 -2.03 3.59 22.16
C GLU A 86 -2.12 2.06 22.30
N PHE A 87 -1.46 1.50 23.30
CA PHE A 87 -1.57 0.08 23.60
C PHE A 87 -2.98 -0.29 24.11
N GLU A 88 -3.60 0.52 24.96
CA GLU A 88 -4.98 0.35 25.47
C GLU A 88 -5.99 0.35 24.32
N GLU A 89 -5.82 1.21 23.31
CA GLU A 89 -6.63 1.21 22.08
C GLU A 89 -6.46 -0.08 21.25
N SER A 90 -5.30 -0.74 21.34
CA SER A 90 -5.04 -2.02 20.67
C SER A 90 -5.64 -3.23 21.40
N LEU A 91 -6.11 -3.06 22.64
CA LEU A 91 -6.71 -4.12 23.45
C LEU A 91 -8.17 -4.33 23.05
N HIS A 92 -8.49 -5.58 22.68
CA HIS A 92 -9.85 -5.97 22.34
C HIS A 92 -10.51 -6.71 23.52
N SER A 93 -11.60 -6.15 24.04
CA SER A 93 -12.42 -6.81 25.07
C SER A 93 -13.40 -7.80 24.43
N GLN A 94 -13.37 -9.06 24.84
CA GLN A 94 -14.32 -10.10 24.44
C GLN A 94 -15.42 -10.21 25.51
N TYR A 95 -16.66 -10.05 25.08
CA TYR A 95 -17.84 -10.13 25.93
C TYR A 95 -18.54 -11.47 25.72
N GLU A 96 -18.97 -12.11 26.81
CA GLU A 96 -19.84 -13.28 26.77
C GLU A 96 -21.09 -12.99 27.61
N LEU A 97 -22.24 -13.49 27.17
CA LEU A 97 -23.52 -13.32 27.84
C LEU A 97 -23.64 -14.34 28.98
N GLU A 98 -23.39 -13.89 30.21
CA GLU A 98 -23.59 -14.69 31.42
C GLU A 98 -24.83 -14.14 32.16
N ASN A 99 -25.89 -14.95 32.28
CA ASN A 99 -27.18 -14.56 32.88
C ASN A 99 -27.87 -13.33 32.24
N GLY A 100 -27.63 -13.06 30.96
CA GLY A 100 -28.27 -11.95 30.23
C GLY A 100 -27.59 -10.58 30.40
N GLU A 101 -26.45 -10.51 31.12
CA GLU A 101 -25.56 -9.35 31.14
C GLU A 101 -24.28 -9.67 30.35
N GLU A 102 -23.83 -8.72 29.52
CA GLU A 102 -22.56 -8.82 28.81
C GLU A 102 -21.41 -8.59 29.80
N LYS A 103 -20.60 -9.62 30.06
CA LYS A 103 -19.41 -9.53 30.91
C LYS A 103 -18.14 -9.72 30.10
N ILE A 104 -17.09 -8.97 30.44
CA ILE A 104 -15.77 -9.12 29.81
C ILE A 104 -15.13 -10.42 30.32
N VAL A 105 -15.05 -11.42 29.45
CA VAL A 105 -14.46 -12.73 29.80
C VAL A 105 -12.96 -12.71 29.58
N ARG A 106 -12.49 -12.04 28.52
CA ARG A 106 -11.06 -11.92 28.17
C ARG A 106 -10.75 -10.60 27.49
N ILE A 107 -9.55 -10.09 27.75
CA ILE A 107 -8.96 -8.99 26.97
C ILE A 107 -7.81 -9.58 26.17
N ARG A 108 -7.74 -9.26 24.88
CA ARG A 108 -6.68 -9.75 23.99
C ARG A 108 -5.94 -8.60 23.33
N ALA A 109 -4.65 -8.79 23.09
CA ALA A 109 -3.82 -7.81 22.41
C ALA A 109 -3.81 -8.07 20.91
N THR A 110 -4.13 -7.05 20.11
CA THR A 110 -4.06 -7.13 18.64
C THR A 110 -2.65 -6.91 18.09
N ALA A 111 -1.76 -6.31 18.89
CA ALA A 111 -0.36 -6.10 18.57
C ALA A 111 0.54 -6.33 19.80
N PRO A 112 1.81 -6.73 19.62
CA PRO A 112 2.77 -6.90 20.72
C PRO A 112 3.04 -5.58 21.45
N SER A 113 3.16 -5.62 22.78
CA SER A 113 3.46 -4.42 23.57
C SER A 113 4.81 -3.78 23.21
N ALA A 114 5.78 -4.57 22.73
CA ALA A 114 7.08 -4.06 22.27
C ALA A 114 6.99 -3.06 21.09
N SER A 115 5.90 -3.10 20.30
CA SER A 115 5.67 -2.13 19.23
C SER A 115 5.36 -0.71 19.76
N PHE A 116 4.73 -0.62 20.93
CA PHE A 116 4.38 0.64 21.59
C PHE A 116 5.45 1.05 22.62
N PHE A 117 6.01 0.08 23.34
CA PHE A 117 7.09 0.27 24.30
C PHE A 117 8.46 0.00 23.66
N SER A 118 8.82 0.83 22.70
CA SER A 118 10.05 0.65 21.91
C SER A 118 11.33 0.95 22.71
N GLU A 119 12.43 0.30 22.31
CA GLU A 119 13.79 0.55 22.84
C GLU A 119 14.19 2.02 22.70
N GLN A 120 13.84 2.63 21.56
CA GLN A 120 14.20 4.00 21.25
C GLN A 120 13.53 5.00 22.21
N GLN A 121 12.24 4.82 22.49
CA GLN A 121 11.47 5.74 23.34
C GLN A 121 11.78 5.56 24.83
N LEU A 122 11.89 4.32 25.31
CA LEU A 122 12.03 4.05 26.75
C LEU A 122 13.49 4.04 27.23
N VAL A 123 14.46 3.80 26.35
CA VAL A 123 15.87 3.64 26.73
C VAL A 123 16.76 4.66 26.02
N ASP A 124 16.74 4.75 24.69
CA ASP A 124 17.74 5.53 23.95
C ASP A 124 17.58 7.04 24.09
N ILE A 125 16.35 7.57 23.90
CA ILE A 125 16.06 9.00 24.01
C ILE A 125 16.35 9.52 25.43
N PRO A 126 15.86 8.87 26.52
CA PRO A 126 16.18 9.32 27.87
C PRO A 126 17.68 9.26 28.18
N LEU A 127 18.41 8.27 27.66
CA LEU A 127 19.84 8.11 27.94
C LEU A 127 20.74 8.96 27.04
N ASN A 128 20.20 9.58 25.99
CA ASN A 128 20.99 10.26 24.95
C ASN A 128 22.15 9.37 24.47
N THR A 129 21.85 8.09 24.18
CA THR A 129 22.85 7.07 23.81
C THR A 129 23.73 7.53 22.65
N GLU A 130 23.15 8.28 21.72
CA GLU A 130 23.87 8.88 20.58
C GLU A 130 24.95 9.88 20.98
N PHE A 131 24.77 10.68 22.03
CA PHE A 131 25.82 11.59 22.50
C PHE A 131 26.94 10.81 23.19
N PHE A 132 26.56 9.91 24.11
CA PHE A 132 27.52 9.19 24.93
C PHE A 132 28.29 8.10 24.16
N LYS A 133 27.81 7.63 23.00
CA LYS A 133 28.57 6.72 22.12
C LYS A 133 29.89 7.33 21.64
N HIS A 134 29.97 8.66 21.55
CA HIS A 134 31.15 9.39 21.12
C HIS A 134 32.09 9.78 22.27
N LEU A 135 31.61 9.73 23.51
CA LEU A 135 32.39 10.15 24.68
C LEU A 135 33.73 9.39 24.83
N PRO A 136 33.81 8.05 24.64
CA PRO A 136 35.10 7.36 24.64
C PRO A 136 36.10 7.91 23.62
N GLY A 137 35.63 8.21 22.39
CA GLY A 137 36.46 8.81 21.35
C GLY A 137 36.94 10.22 21.70
N ILE A 138 36.11 11.01 22.38
CA ILE A 138 36.49 12.34 22.86
C ILE A 138 37.54 12.23 23.97
N LEU A 139 37.40 11.27 24.89
CA LEU A 139 38.36 11.03 25.98
C LEU A 139 39.73 10.58 25.43
N THR A 140 39.76 9.64 24.47
CA THR A 140 41.03 9.24 23.82
C THR A 140 41.65 10.39 23.02
N GLY A 141 40.85 11.16 22.30
CA GLY A 141 41.29 12.37 21.60
C GLY A 141 41.93 13.39 22.55
N MET A 142 41.32 13.64 23.71
CA MET A 142 41.90 14.51 24.75
C MET A 142 43.23 13.97 25.28
N GLY A 143 43.38 12.65 25.44
CA GLY A 143 44.65 12.02 25.82
C GLY A 143 45.76 12.23 24.78
N ILE A 144 45.44 12.05 23.50
CA ILE A 144 46.37 12.28 22.38
C ILE A 144 46.79 13.75 22.33
N ILE A 145 45.82 14.68 22.37
CA ILE A 145 46.08 16.13 22.37
C ILE A 145 46.94 16.52 23.58
N GLY A 146 46.65 15.98 24.76
CA GLY A 146 47.45 16.20 25.96
C GLY A 146 48.90 15.73 25.82
N THR A 147 49.12 14.60 25.14
CA THR A 147 50.48 14.07 24.87
C THR A 147 51.25 15.00 23.92
N PHE A 148 50.62 15.41 22.82
CA PHE A 148 51.24 16.33 21.86
C PHE A 148 51.53 17.69 22.47
N TYR A 149 50.63 18.21 23.30
CA TYR A 149 50.81 19.49 23.98
C TYR A 149 51.91 19.42 25.04
N GLY A 150 52.03 18.33 25.79
CA GLY A 150 53.14 18.10 26.71
C GLY A 150 54.50 17.97 26.00
N LEU A 151 54.56 17.29 24.85
CA LEU A 151 55.75 17.25 24.00
C LEU A 151 56.16 18.63 23.46
N MET A 152 55.18 19.43 23.04
CA MET A 152 55.41 20.79 22.53
C MET A 152 56.03 21.69 23.62
N ILE A 153 55.53 21.62 24.85
CA ILE A 153 56.06 22.39 25.98
C ILE A 153 57.44 21.88 26.39
N GLY A 154 57.65 20.56 26.43
CA GLY A 154 58.96 19.97 26.74
C GLY A 154 60.03 20.41 25.73
N LEU A 155 59.71 20.44 24.44
CA LEU A 155 60.62 20.91 23.38
C LEU A 155 60.87 22.43 23.44
N ASN A 156 59.90 23.23 23.90
CA ASN A 156 60.07 24.67 24.07
C ASN A 156 61.05 25.04 25.20
N HIS A 157 61.22 24.14 26.19
CA HIS A 157 62.18 24.32 27.30
C HIS A 157 63.57 23.72 26.99
N PHE A 158 63.78 23.21 25.78
CA PHE A 158 65.06 22.64 25.37
C PHE A 158 66.04 23.74 24.95
N ASP A 159 67.05 24.00 25.80
CA ASP A 159 68.13 24.93 25.50
C ASP A 159 69.45 24.17 25.20
N PRO A 160 69.96 24.20 23.95
CA PRO A 160 71.20 23.55 23.55
C PRO A 160 72.47 24.41 23.75
N SER A 161 72.40 25.51 24.50
CA SER A 161 73.48 26.51 24.55
C SER A 161 74.78 26.05 25.23
N THR A 162 74.76 25.14 26.21
CA THR A 162 75.98 24.55 26.82
C THR A 162 75.86 23.04 27.11
N PRO A 163 76.99 22.29 27.17
CA PRO A 163 76.97 20.85 27.46
C PRO A 163 76.33 20.48 28.81
N GLU A 164 76.51 21.30 29.86
CA GLU A 164 75.83 21.07 31.14
C GLU A 164 74.34 21.38 31.07
N GLN A 165 73.94 22.42 30.32
CA GLN A 165 72.54 22.78 30.11
C GLN A 165 71.81 21.72 29.28
N VAL A 166 72.45 21.13 28.26
CA VAL A 166 71.86 20.03 27.48
C VAL A 166 71.47 18.85 28.37
N SER A 167 72.33 18.44 29.31
CA SER A 167 72.02 17.32 30.21
C SER A 167 70.82 17.62 31.13
N SER A 168 70.73 18.84 31.66
CA SER A 168 69.61 19.29 32.49
C SER A 168 68.31 19.43 31.69
N SER A 169 68.39 20.03 30.49
CA SER A 169 67.29 20.18 29.54
C SER A 169 66.72 18.83 29.09
N VAL A 170 67.57 17.84 28.83
CA VAL A 170 67.14 16.47 28.47
C VAL A 170 66.42 15.78 29.63
N ASN A 171 66.92 15.92 30.88
CA ASN A 171 66.25 15.32 32.03
C ASN A 171 64.87 15.95 32.30
N ASN A 172 64.73 17.26 32.11
CA ASN A 172 63.44 17.95 32.22
C ASN A 172 62.49 17.55 31.08
N LEU A 173 62.99 17.49 29.83
CA LEU A 173 62.23 17.01 28.68
C LEU A 173 61.70 15.59 28.92
N LEU A 174 62.53 14.65 29.39
CA LEU A 174 62.10 13.27 29.65
C LEU A 174 61.00 13.20 30.74
N ARG A 175 61.08 14.05 31.76
CA ARG A 175 60.04 14.14 32.80
C ARG A 175 58.73 14.70 32.26
N ASP A 176 58.78 15.78 31.48
CA ASP A 176 57.58 16.40 30.88
C ASP A 176 56.88 15.45 29.92
N VAL A 177 57.65 14.72 29.12
CA VAL A 177 57.15 13.68 28.22
C VAL A 177 56.50 12.55 29.02
N LEU A 178 57.17 12.05 30.07
CA LEU A 178 56.62 10.98 30.92
C LEU A 178 55.29 11.39 31.57
N TYR A 179 55.16 12.62 32.06
CA TYR A 179 53.90 13.10 32.63
C TYR A 179 52.79 13.25 31.59
N ALA A 180 53.12 13.71 30.38
CA ALA A 180 52.16 13.78 29.28
C ALA A 180 51.64 12.38 28.88
N PHE A 181 52.52 11.38 28.84
CA PHE A 181 52.15 9.98 28.63
C PHE A 181 51.26 9.44 29.76
N LEU A 182 51.52 9.77 31.02
CA LEU A 182 50.70 9.33 32.15
C LEU A 182 49.26 9.90 32.08
N GLY A 183 49.12 11.18 31.71
CA GLY A 183 47.81 11.80 31.48
C GLY A 183 47.03 11.14 30.34
N SER A 184 47.71 10.76 29.27
CA SER A 184 47.12 10.01 28.14
C SER A 184 46.72 8.59 28.53
N ALA A 185 47.56 7.88 29.28
CA ALA A 185 47.23 6.56 29.82
C ALA A 185 45.97 6.60 30.70
N PHE A 186 45.83 7.64 31.53
CA PHE A 186 44.62 7.86 32.32
C PHE A 186 43.38 8.12 31.45
N ALA A 187 43.50 8.93 30.39
CA ALA A 187 42.42 9.21 29.45
C ALA A 187 41.97 7.95 28.68
N ILE A 188 42.93 7.14 28.21
CA ILE A 188 42.66 5.86 27.53
C ILE A 188 41.98 4.88 28.50
N PHE A 189 42.48 4.76 29.73
CA PHE A 189 41.87 3.92 30.75
C PHE A 189 40.43 4.35 31.05
N ALA A 190 40.20 5.67 31.25
CA ALA A 190 38.87 6.22 31.46
C ALA A 190 37.94 5.96 30.27
N SER A 191 38.43 6.09 29.03
CA SER A 191 37.66 5.77 27.82
C SER A 191 37.21 4.30 27.77
N ILE A 192 38.12 3.37 28.05
CA ILE A 192 37.81 1.94 28.11
C ILE A 192 36.77 1.66 29.19
N LEU A 193 36.94 2.26 30.37
CA LEU A 193 36.01 2.12 31.49
C LEU A 193 34.61 2.67 31.14
N VAL A 194 34.53 3.85 30.52
CA VAL A 194 33.26 4.44 30.05
C VAL A 194 32.58 3.53 29.03
N THR A 195 33.33 3.00 28.06
CA THR A 195 32.80 2.10 27.02
C THR A 195 32.22 0.83 27.64
N TRP A 196 32.95 0.22 28.56
CA TRP A 196 32.50 -0.99 29.25
C TRP A 196 31.24 -0.73 30.10
N LEU A 197 31.22 0.37 30.86
CA LEU A 197 30.07 0.76 31.68
C LEU A 197 28.85 1.13 30.83
N GLU A 198 29.04 1.83 29.71
CA GLU A 198 28.00 2.18 28.73
C GLU A 198 27.36 0.92 28.16
N LYS A 199 28.15 0.00 27.60
CA LYS A 199 27.65 -1.26 27.03
C LYS A 199 26.95 -2.15 28.05
N LEU A 200 27.46 -2.23 29.28
CA LEU A 200 26.78 -3.00 30.33
C LEU A 200 25.47 -2.36 30.78
N SER A 201 25.43 -1.03 30.86
CA SER A 201 24.25 -0.26 31.24
C SER A 201 23.11 -0.43 30.23
N ILE A 202 23.41 -0.26 28.94
CA ILE A 202 22.42 -0.33 27.88
C ILE A 202 21.87 -1.75 27.70
N ALA A 203 22.76 -2.76 27.73
CA ALA A 203 22.36 -4.17 27.65
C ALA A 203 21.46 -4.59 28.83
N LYS A 204 21.72 -4.09 30.04
CA LYS A 204 20.83 -4.31 31.18
C LYS A 204 19.48 -3.61 30.98
N SER A 205 19.47 -2.40 30.45
CA SER A 205 18.24 -1.65 30.19
C SER A 205 17.34 -2.39 29.19
N TYR A 206 17.88 -2.82 28.05
CA TYR A 206 17.14 -3.64 27.07
C TYR A 206 16.64 -4.95 27.66
N LYS A 207 17.46 -5.67 28.43
CA LYS A 207 17.04 -6.91 29.11
C LYS A 207 15.86 -6.71 30.06
N TYR A 208 15.79 -5.57 30.78
CA TYR A 208 14.66 -5.29 31.66
C TYR A 208 13.46 -4.71 30.91
N LEU A 209 13.67 -4.05 29.78
CA LEU A 209 12.60 -3.62 28.88
C LEU A 209 11.90 -4.85 28.28
N GLU A 210 12.66 -5.82 27.75
CA GLU A 210 12.13 -7.08 27.23
C GLU A 210 11.35 -7.86 28.30
N LYS A 211 11.85 -7.90 29.54
CA LYS A 211 11.11 -8.52 30.66
C LYS A 211 9.83 -7.76 31.00
N PHE A 212 9.82 -6.45 30.84
CA PHE A 212 8.65 -5.62 31.06
C PHE A 212 7.60 -5.84 29.98
N THR A 213 7.99 -5.82 28.70
CA THR A 213 7.09 -6.09 27.57
C THR A 213 6.57 -7.52 27.60
N ALA A 214 7.43 -8.51 27.87
CA ALA A 214 6.99 -9.90 28.00
C ALA A 214 6.01 -10.11 29.17
N ALA A 215 6.22 -9.44 30.30
CA ALA A 215 5.26 -9.47 31.41
C ALA A 215 3.92 -8.84 31.02
N LEU A 216 3.96 -7.73 30.27
CA LEU A 216 2.75 -7.06 29.80
C LEU A 216 2.00 -7.91 28.77
N ASP A 217 2.71 -8.50 27.82
CA ASP A 217 2.16 -9.41 26.81
C ASP A 217 1.59 -10.67 27.47
N SER A 218 2.20 -11.18 28.53
CA SER A 218 1.69 -12.37 29.23
C SER A 218 0.33 -12.19 29.89
N LEU A 219 -0.12 -10.94 30.09
CA LEU A 219 -1.48 -10.66 30.58
C LEU A 219 -2.56 -10.88 29.53
N TYR A 220 -2.19 -10.86 28.24
CA TYR A 220 -3.15 -10.85 27.14
C TYR A 220 -2.86 -11.98 26.15
N ASP A 221 -3.91 -12.68 25.73
CA ASP A 221 -3.76 -13.70 24.70
C ASP A 221 -3.61 -13.04 23.31
N SER A 222 -2.79 -13.63 22.45
CA SER A 222 -2.53 -13.15 21.08
C SER A 222 -3.57 -13.72 20.10
N GLY A 223 -3.55 -13.28 18.84
CA GLY A 223 -4.25 -13.98 17.75
C GLY A 223 -5.72 -13.59 17.52
N VAL A 224 -6.09 -12.35 17.84
CA VAL A 224 -7.46 -11.81 17.60
C VAL A 224 -7.86 -11.92 16.11
N GLY A 225 -6.94 -11.64 15.18
CA GLY A 225 -7.23 -11.65 13.73
C GLY A 225 -7.56 -13.02 13.16
N GLU A 226 -6.86 -14.07 13.59
CA GLU A 226 -7.04 -15.43 13.05
C GLU A 226 -8.36 -16.05 13.51
N GLU A 227 -8.77 -15.79 14.75
CA GLU A 227 -10.04 -16.29 15.29
C GLU A 227 -11.25 -15.51 14.74
N TYR A 228 -11.10 -14.21 14.47
CA TYR A 228 -12.12 -13.45 13.73
C TYR A 228 -12.26 -13.94 12.29
N LEU A 229 -11.15 -14.20 11.61
CA LEU A 229 -11.17 -14.80 10.28
C LEU A 229 -11.82 -16.18 10.32
N ALA A 230 -11.48 -17.02 11.30
CA ALA A 230 -12.09 -18.34 11.48
C ALA A 230 -13.59 -18.23 11.80
N SER A 231 -14.01 -17.29 12.66
CA SER A 231 -15.41 -17.06 13.01
C SER A 231 -16.21 -16.49 11.84
N LEU A 232 -15.61 -15.59 11.06
CA LEU A 232 -16.19 -15.05 9.84
C LEU A 232 -16.36 -16.15 8.78
N VAL A 233 -15.34 -17.00 8.60
CA VAL A 233 -15.41 -18.17 7.70
C VAL A 233 -16.47 -19.15 8.18
N LYS A 234 -16.55 -19.42 9.50
CA LYS A 234 -17.58 -20.29 10.08
C LYS A 234 -18.97 -19.72 9.88
N SER A 235 -19.20 -18.45 10.19
CA SER A 235 -20.48 -17.76 10.00
C SER A 235 -20.88 -17.70 8.52
N SER A 236 -19.92 -17.51 7.61
CA SER A 236 -20.12 -17.58 6.17
C SER A 236 -20.53 -18.98 5.71
N ASN A 237 -19.88 -20.02 6.24
CA ASN A 237 -20.20 -21.42 5.93
C ASN A 237 -21.58 -21.83 6.49
N GLU A 238 -21.91 -21.38 7.70
CA GLU A 238 -23.24 -21.56 8.32
C GLU A 238 -24.32 -20.83 7.50
N SER A 239 -24.06 -19.60 7.07
CA SER A 239 -24.98 -18.83 6.19
C SER A 239 -25.17 -19.50 4.83
N ALA A 240 -24.11 -20.04 4.23
CA ALA A 240 -24.20 -20.81 2.98
C ALA A 240 -25.02 -22.09 3.17
N THR A 241 -24.89 -22.75 4.33
CA THR A 241 -25.68 -23.93 4.68
C THR A 241 -27.16 -23.57 4.88
N GLN A 242 -27.45 -22.49 5.59
CA GLN A 242 -28.82 -21.98 5.78
C GLN A 242 -29.45 -21.56 4.45
N ALA A 243 -28.71 -20.87 3.57
CA ALA A 243 -29.20 -20.51 2.25
C ALA A 243 -29.53 -21.75 1.39
N ARG A 244 -28.73 -22.82 1.51
CA ARG A 244 -29.00 -24.10 0.84
C ARG A 244 -30.24 -24.79 1.39
N GLN A 245 -30.43 -24.79 2.71
CA GLN A 245 -31.64 -25.30 3.36
C GLN A 245 -32.88 -24.50 2.97
N LEU A 246 -32.79 -23.17 2.94
CA LEU A 246 -33.86 -22.29 2.50
C LEU A 246 -34.25 -22.59 1.05
N LYS A 247 -33.26 -22.77 0.16
CA LYS A 247 -33.49 -23.19 -1.23
C LYS A 247 -34.22 -24.53 -1.30
N GLU A 248 -33.80 -25.52 -0.52
CA GLU A 248 -34.40 -26.87 -0.51
C GLU A 248 -35.85 -26.83 0.01
N SER A 249 -36.10 -26.09 1.10
CA SER A 249 -37.44 -25.89 1.69
C SER A 249 -38.35 -25.15 0.72
N LEU A 250 -37.87 -24.05 0.13
CA LEU A 250 -38.63 -23.25 -0.83
C LEU A 250 -39.03 -24.10 -2.05
N VAL A 251 -38.10 -24.88 -2.61
CA VAL A 251 -38.38 -25.76 -3.76
C VAL A 251 -39.39 -26.85 -3.40
N THR A 252 -39.30 -27.39 -2.18
CA THR A 252 -40.23 -28.41 -1.69
C THR A 252 -41.63 -27.84 -1.49
N ASP A 253 -41.74 -26.69 -0.83
CA ASP A 253 -43.03 -26.02 -0.59
C ASP A 253 -43.69 -25.56 -1.88
N LEU A 254 -42.91 -25.04 -2.85
CA LEU A 254 -43.43 -24.69 -4.18
C LEU A 254 -43.96 -25.91 -4.93
N ARG A 255 -43.25 -27.04 -4.87
CA ARG A 255 -43.68 -28.30 -5.48
C ARG A 255 -44.98 -28.79 -4.87
N ASP A 256 -45.07 -28.81 -3.54
CA ASP A 256 -46.25 -29.30 -2.84
C ASP A 256 -47.45 -28.39 -3.07
N MET A 257 -47.24 -27.07 -3.11
CA MET A 257 -48.30 -26.11 -3.48
C MET A 257 -48.79 -26.33 -4.92
N LEU A 258 -47.90 -26.54 -5.88
CA LEU A 258 -48.26 -26.83 -7.28
C LEU A 258 -49.02 -28.16 -7.43
N LEU A 259 -48.61 -29.20 -6.68
CA LEU A 259 -49.31 -30.48 -6.65
C LEU A 259 -50.70 -30.34 -6.05
N HIS A 260 -50.83 -29.63 -4.93
CA HIS A 260 -52.14 -29.34 -4.31
C HIS A 260 -53.06 -28.54 -5.24
N LEU A 261 -52.52 -27.58 -5.99
CA LEU A 261 -53.30 -26.77 -6.92
C LEU A 261 -53.81 -27.62 -8.10
N ALA A 262 -52.98 -28.51 -8.64
CA ALA A 262 -53.36 -29.45 -9.69
C ALA A 262 -54.38 -30.50 -9.21
N GLU A 263 -54.20 -31.03 -7.99
CA GLU A 263 -55.14 -31.97 -7.35
C GLU A 263 -56.52 -31.31 -7.14
N ASN A 264 -56.53 -30.09 -6.60
CA ASN A 264 -57.77 -29.32 -6.40
C ASN A 264 -58.49 -29.05 -7.73
N GLN A 265 -57.75 -28.67 -8.79
CA GLN A 265 -58.32 -28.44 -10.11
C GLN A 265 -58.89 -29.71 -10.75
N LYS A 266 -58.30 -30.88 -10.48
CA LYS A 266 -58.83 -32.18 -10.90
C LYS A 266 -60.12 -32.53 -10.16
N VAL A 267 -60.16 -32.36 -8.85
CA VAL A 267 -61.35 -32.61 -8.02
C VAL A 267 -62.50 -31.69 -8.43
N GLU A 268 -62.22 -30.43 -8.74
CA GLU A 268 -63.21 -29.48 -9.22
C GLU A 268 -63.76 -29.86 -10.62
N ASN A 269 -62.90 -30.31 -11.53
CA ASN A 269 -63.30 -30.83 -12.83
C ASN A 269 -64.14 -32.12 -12.71
N GLU A 270 -63.80 -33.04 -11.81
CA GLU A 270 -64.60 -34.24 -11.54
C GLU A 270 -65.98 -33.89 -10.94
N ARG A 271 -66.05 -32.88 -10.06
CA ARG A 271 -67.33 -32.35 -9.54
C ARG A 271 -68.18 -31.74 -10.64
N LEU A 272 -67.58 -30.98 -11.56
CA LEU A 272 -68.26 -30.42 -12.72
C LEU A 272 -68.81 -31.52 -13.63
N ALA A 273 -67.99 -32.53 -13.95
CA ALA A 273 -68.38 -33.68 -14.76
C ALA A 273 -69.54 -34.49 -14.12
N ASN A 274 -69.46 -34.75 -12.81
CA ASN A 274 -70.51 -35.46 -12.07
C ASN A 274 -71.83 -34.67 -12.01
N THR A 275 -71.75 -33.34 -11.84
CA THR A 275 -72.94 -32.46 -11.84
C THR A 275 -73.61 -32.42 -13.21
N LEU A 276 -72.83 -32.34 -14.29
CA LEU A 276 -73.32 -32.45 -15.66
C LEU A 276 -73.99 -33.81 -15.90
N SER A 277 -73.33 -34.92 -15.53
CA SER A 277 -73.92 -36.26 -15.67
C SER A 277 -75.22 -36.44 -14.88
N ALA A 278 -75.29 -35.93 -13.64
CA ALA A 278 -76.52 -35.98 -12.84
C ALA A 278 -77.66 -35.20 -13.51
N THR A 279 -77.38 -33.99 -13.99
CA THR A 279 -78.36 -33.13 -14.69
C THR A 279 -78.85 -33.78 -15.98
N TYR A 280 -77.96 -34.41 -16.76
CA TYR A 280 -78.34 -35.15 -17.97
C TYR A 280 -79.22 -36.36 -17.68
N ARG A 281 -78.94 -37.09 -16.59
CA ARG A 281 -79.72 -38.26 -16.18
C ARG A 281 -81.12 -37.86 -15.68
N GLU A 282 -81.20 -36.76 -14.96
CA GLU A 282 -82.45 -36.21 -14.43
C GLU A 282 -83.36 -35.65 -15.55
N SER A 283 -82.80 -34.85 -16.48
CA SER A 283 -83.55 -34.43 -17.68
C SER A 283 -83.95 -35.61 -18.57
N GLY A 284 -83.12 -36.64 -18.69
CA GLY A 284 -83.45 -37.87 -19.43
C GLY A 284 -84.62 -38.66 -18.81
N SER A 285 -84.69 -38.73 -17.48
CA SER A 285 -85.79 -39.36 -16.76
C SER A 285 -87.09 -38.58 -16.91
N GLN A 286 -87.04 -37.24 -16.77
CA GLN A 286 -88.21 -36.39 -16.96
C GLN A 286 -88.74 -36.44 -18.40
N PHE A 287 -87.85 -36.55 -19.39
CA PHE A 287 -88.23 -36.78 -20.78
C PHE A 287 -88.95 -38.12 -20.96
N ALA A 288 -88.45 -39.21 -20.35
CA ALA A 288 -89.09 -40.52 -20.42
C ALA A 288 -90.49 -40.53 -19.78
N ASP A 289 -90.66 -39.86 -18.63
CA ASP A 289 -91.95 -39.75 -17.95
C ASP A 289 -92.96 -38.89 -18.72
N GLN A 290 -92.51 -37.77 -19.33
CA GLN A 290 -93.38 -36.92 -20.16
C GLN A 290 -93.80 -37.63 -21.45
N VAL A 291 -92.90 -38.38 -22.09
CA VAL A 291 -93.22 -39.18 -23.29
C VAL A 291 -94.15 -40.34 -22.92
N SER A 292 -93.89 -41.04 -21.81
CA SER A 292 -94.75 -42.13 -21.32
C SER A 292 -96.17 -41.64 -20.99
N GLY A 293 -96.30 -40.52 -20.28
CA GLY A 293 -97.59 -39.92 -19.95
C GLY A 293 -98.34 -39.36 -21.18
N ALA A 294 -97.63 -38.83 -22.18
CA ALA A 294 -98.24 -38.39 -23.43
C ALA A 294 -98.71 -39.57 -24.31
N ILE A 295 -97.96 -40.69 -24.32
CA ILE A 295 -98.34 -41.92 -25.01
C ILE A 295 -99.54 -42.58 -24.31
N GLU A 296 -99.54 -42.67 -22.98
CA GLU A 296 -100.68 -43.23 -22.22
C GLU A 296 -101.95 -42.41 -22.48
N ASN A 297 -101.89 -41.08 -22.35
CA ASN A 297 -103.08 -40.23 -22.55
C ASN A 297 -103.54 -40.14 -24.01
N SER A 298 -102.63 -40.22 -25.00
CA SER A 298 -103.00 -40.15 -26.42
C SER A 298 -103.53 -41.47 -26.98
N LEU A 299 -103.08 -42.62 -26.45
CA LEU A 299 -103.52 -43.96 -26.91
C LEU A 299 -104.71 -44.52 -26.13
N LYS A 300 -104.83 -44.22 -24.83
CA LYS A 300 -105.89 -44.75 -23.96
C LYS A 300 -107.29 -44.34 -24.41
N SER A 301 -107.50 -43.05 -24.71
CA SER A 301 -108.83 -42.56 -25.10
C SER A 301 -109.33 -43.12 -26.45
N PRO A 302 -108.50 -43.23 -27.51
CA PRO A 302 -108.88 -43.96 -28.72
C PRO A 302 -109.11 -45.45 -28.49
N LEU A 303 -108.27 -46.12 -27.69
CA LEU A 303 -108.41 -47.55 -27.38
C LEU A 303 -109.68 -47.85 -26.58
N ASP A 304 -110.05 -47.02 -25.61
CA ASP A 304 -111.32 -47.14 -24.87
C ASP A 304 -112.53 -46.92 -25.77
N LYS A 305 -112.44 -45.97 -26.72
CA LYS A 305 -113.48 -45.77 -27.74
C LYS A 305 -113.59 -46.95 -28.70
N ILE A 306 -112.47 -47.58 -29.07
CA ILE A 306 -112.44 -48.82 -29.87
C ILE A 306 -113.04 -49.99 -29.07
N ALA A 307 -112.71 -50.12 -27.78
CA ALA A 307 -113.29 -51.15 -26.92
C ALA A 307 -114.81 -50.98 -26.77
N GLY A 308 -115.30 -49.76 -26.52
CA GLY A 308 -116.75 -49.47 -26.47
C GLY A 308 -117.47 -49.65 -27.81
N ALA A 309 -116.79 -49.31 -28.91
CA ALA A 309 -117.25 -49.56 -30.28
C ALA A 309 -117.41 -51.06 -30.59
N VAL A 310 -116.41 -51.87 -30.23
CA VAL A 310 -116.39 -53.32 -30.45
C VAL A 310 -117.42 -54.02 -29.55
N GLN A 311 -117.61 -53.53 -28.31
CA GLN A 311 -118.66 -54.02 -27.40
C GLN A 311 -120.07 -53.78 -27.97
N THR A 312 -120.27 -52.67 -28.70
CA THR A 312 -121.55 -52.31 -29.33
C THR A 312 -121.76 -53.02 -30.67
N ALA A 313 -120.68 -53.26 -31.43
CA ALA A 313 -120.71 -53.94 -32.73
C ALA A 313 -120.85 -55.48 -32.64
N SER A 314 -120.62 -56.08 -31.47
CA SER A 314 -120.74 -57.53 -31.27
C SER A 314 -122.20 -58.03 -31.20
N GLY A 315 -123.19 -57.13 -31.30
CA GLY A 315 -124.61 -57.45 -31.15
C GLY A 315 -125.43 -57.59 -32.45
N ASP A 316 -125.19 -56.80 -33.49
CA ASP A 316 -125.90 -56.94 -34.77
C ASP A 316 -125.30 -56.08 -35.92
N GLN A 317 -125.32 -56.63 -37.15
CA GLN A 317 -125.02 -56.04 -38.47
C GLN A 317 -123.58 -55.60 -38.85
N SER A 318 -122.97 -56.42 -39.71
CA SER A 318 -121.65 -56.34 -40.35
C SER A 318 -121.42 -55.21 -41.39
N GLY A 319 -122.24 -54.15 -41.40
CA GLY A 319 -122.10 -53.02 -42.34
C GLY A 319 -121.49 -51.74 -41.74
N MET A 320 -121.62 -51.50 -40.43
CA MET A 320 -121.15 -50.26 -39.79
C MET A 320 -119.67 -50.28 -39.38
N VAL A 321 -119.07 -51.46 -39.24
CA VAL A 321 -117.70 -51.62 -38.74
C VAL A 321 -116.66 -51.03 -39.70
N GLN A 322 -116.90 -51.07 -41.02
CA GLN A 322 -115.94 -50.58 -42.01
C GLN A 322 -115.83 -49.05 -42.00
N ASN A 323 -116.96 -48.34 -41.91
CA ASN A 323 -116.98 -46.88 -41.76
C ASN A 323 -116.45 -46.44 -40.38
N MET A 324 -116.76 -47.18 -39.30
CA MET A 324 -116.19 -46.89 -37.97
C MET A 324 -114.68 -47.10 -37.90
N LEU A 325 -114.15 -48.17 -38.50
CA LEU A 325 -112.70 -48.40 -38.54
C LEU A 325 -112.00 -47.34 -39.38
N GLN A 326 -112.62 -46.87 -40.46
CA GLN A 326 -112.09 -45.78 -41.27
C GLN A 326 -112.12 -44.45 -40.50
N ASP A 327 -113.19 -44.14 -39.77
CA ASP A 327 -113.26 -42.95 -38.92
C ASP A 327 -112.28 -43.01 -37.75
N VAL A 328 -112.10 -44.18 -37.12
CA VAL A 328 -111.12 -44.41 -36.05
C VAL A 328 -109.69 -44.30 -36.59
N LEU A 329 -109.37 -44.89 -37.74
CA LEU A 329 -108.05 -44.77 -38.36
C LEU A 329 -107.77 -43.33 -38.81
N THR A 330 -108.78 -42.62 -39.32
CA THR A 330 -108.64 -41.20 -39.71
C THR A 330 -108.46 -40.32 -38.48
N ALA A 331 -109.22 -40.55 -37.40
CA ALA A 331 -109.05 -39.85 -36.12
C ALA A 331 -107.70 -40.20 -35.45
N PHE A 332 -107.25 -41.46 -35.54
CA PHE A 332 -105.96 -41.91 -35.05
C PHE A 332 -104.81 -41.28 -35.85
N MET A 333 -104.87 -41.29 -37.19
CA MET A 333 -103.88 -40.62 -38.05
C MET A 333 -103.87 -39.12 -37.82
N ALA A 334 -105.03 -38.46 -37.70
CA ALA A 334 -105.10 -37.03 -37.38
C ALA A 334 -104.51 -36.71 -35.99
N LYS A 335 -104.75 -37.55 -34.98
CA LYS A 335 -104.20 -37.39 -33.64
C LYS A 335 -102.70 -37.69 -33.59
N LEU A 336 -102.22 -38.68 -34.36
CA LEU A 336 -100.79 -38.98 -34.54
C LEU A 336 -100.09 -37.82 -35.23
N ASP A 337 -100.64 -37.31 -36.33
CA ASP A 337 -100.06 -36.22 -37.11
C ASP A 337 -100.05 -34.92 -36.29
N THR A 338 -101.09 -34.66 -35.49
CA THR A 338 -101.11 -33.49 -34.60
C THR A 338 -100.16 -33.65 -33.40
N THR A 339 -100.20 -34.79 -32.71
CA THR A 339 -99.43 -35.00 -31.46
C THR A 339 -97.95 -35.24 -31.77
N PHE A 340 -97.63 -36.18 -32.66
CA PHE A 340 -96.24 -36.41 -33.06
C PHE A 340 -95.74 -35.29 -33.97
N GLY A 341 -96.53 -34.71 -34.87
CA GLY A 341 -96.07 -33.59 -35.69
C GLY A 341 -95.71 -32.35 -34.88
N GLN A 342 -96.55 -31.94 -33.90
CA GLN A 342 -96.20 -30.82 -33.01
C GLN A 342 -95.04 -31.15 -32.06
N GLN A 343 -95.00 -32.35 -31.45
CA GLN A 343 -93.90 -32.71 -30.55
C GLN A 343 -92.57 -32.87 -31.29
N PHE A 344 -92.57 -33.39 -32.51
CA PHE A 344 -91.37 -33.55 -33.33
C PHE A 344 -90.88 -32.20 -33.87
N THR A 345 -91.79 -31.28 -34.18
CA THR A 345 -91.43 -29.89 -34.54
C THR A 345 -90.82 -29.16 -33.34
N ASN A 346 -91.39 -29.31 -32.13
CA ASN A 346 -90.81 -28.75 -30.91
C ASN A 346 -89.46 -29.40 -30.55
N LEU A 347 -89.31 -30.72 -30.73
CA LEU A 347 -88.03 -31.40 -30.50
C LEU A 347 -86.95 -30.96 -31.50
N ASN A 348 -87.31 -30.76 -32.76
CA ASN A 348 -86.40 -30.26 -33.78
C ASN A 348 -86.01 -28.80 -33.51
N GLU A 349 -86.96 -27.97 -33.06
CA GLU A 349 -86.69 -26.59 -32.64
C GLU A 349 -85.80 -26.54 -31.40
N MET A 350 -86.03 -27.41 -30.41
CA MET A 350 -85.23 -27.49 -29.20
C MET A 350 -83.83 -28.05 -29.48
N MET A 351 -83.68 -29.05 -30.35
CA MET A 351 -82.37 -29.50 -30.83
C MET A 351 -81.65 -28.40 -31.62
N ARG A 352 -82.34 -27.66 -32.48
CA ARG A 352 -81.77 -26.55 -33.25
C ARG A 352 -81.31 -25.40 -32.33
N GLN A 353 -82.08 -25.10 -31.30
CA GLN A 353 -81.70 -24.15 -30.25
C GLN A 353 -80.54 -24.65 -29.39
N THR A 354 -80.50 -25.95 -29.06
CA THR A 354 -79.41 -26.55 -28.26
C THR A 354 -78.11 -26.60 -29.07
N VAL A 355 -78.17 -26.96 -30.35
CA VAL A 355 -77.02 -26.91 -31.28
C VAL A 355 -76.56 -25.46 -31.47
N GLY A 356 -77.48 -24.50 -31.59
CA GLY A 356 -77.18 -23.07 -31.63
C GLY A 356 -76.51 -22.56 -30.35
N ALA A 357 -76.98 -22.98 -29.18
CA ALA A 357 -76.39 -22.62 -27.89
C ALA A 357 -74.99 -23.23 -27.71
N ILE A 358 -74.79 -24.48 -28.13
CA ILE A 358 -73.47 -25.14 -28.12
C ILE A 358 -72.50 -24.46 -29.10
N GLN A 359 -72.94 -24.10 -30.30
CA GLN A 359 -72.11 -23.33 -31.25
C GLN A 359 -71.79 -21.93 -30.72
N THR A 360 -72.74 -21.27 -30.07
CA THR A 360 -72.52 -19.95 -29.45
C THR A 360 -71.51 -20.05 -28.30
N MET A 361 -71.61 -21.08 -27.47
CA MET A 361 -70.65 -21.36 -26.39
C MET A 361 -69.24 -21.65 -26.93
N GLN A 362 -69.15 -22.44 -28.01
CA GLN A 362 -67.89 -22.76 -28.67
C GLN A 362 -67.24 -21.51 -29.28
N THR A 363 -68.05 -20.62 -29.85
CA THR A 363 -67.61 -19.32 -30.38
C THR A 363 -67.17 -18.38 -29.26
N GLY A 364 -67.91 -18.34 -28.15
CA GLY A 364 -67.56 -17.58 -26.95
C GLY A 364 -66.25 -18.04 -26.30
N PHE A 365 -66.01 -19.36 -26.22
CA PHE A 365 -64.73 -19.90 -25.77
C PHE A 365 -63.57 -19.57 -26.72
N SER A 366 -63.80 -19.62 -28.03
CA SER A 366 -62.77 -19.26 -29.01
C SER A 366 -62.43 -17.77 -28.94
N ALA A 367 -63.43 -16.90 -28.72
CA ALA A 367 -63.23 -15.47 -28.54
C ALA A 367 -62.47 -15.18 -27.24
N LEU A 368 -62.79 -15.87 -26.13
CA LEU A 368 -62.13 -15.69 -24.84
C LEU A 368 -60.67 -16.17 -24.86
N LEU A 369 -60.38 -17.27 -25.58
CA LEU A 369 -59.01 -17.74 -25.83
C LEU A 369 -58.22 -16.78 -26.73
N GLN A 370 -58.87 -16.15 -27.71
CA GLN A 370 -58.25 -15.16 -28.58
C GLN A 370 -57.95 -13.86 -27.82
N ASP A 371 -58.88 -13.39 -26.99
CA ASP A 371 -58.68 -12.22 -26.12
C ASP A 371 -57.54 -12.46 -25.11
N MET A 372 -57.45 -13.66 -24.51
CA MET A 372 -56.32 -14.01 -23.63
C MET A 372 -54.97 -14.03 -24.37
N ARG A 373 -54.94 -14.54 -25.60
CA ARG A 373 -53.72 -14.51 -26.43
C ARG A 373 -53.33 -13.08 -26.81
N GLN A 374 -54.30 -12.27 -27.20
CA GLN A 374 -54.07 -10.88 -27.58
C GLN A 374 -53.61 -10.04 -26.39
N VAL A 375 -54.23 -10.18 -25.22
CA VAL A 375 -53.77 -9.52 -23.98
C VAL A 375 -52.37 -9.99 -23.58
N SER A 376 -52.05 -11.27 -23.80
CA SER A 376 -50.70 -11.79 -23.56
C SER A 376 -49.67 -11.22 -24.53
N ASP A 377 -50.01 -11.10 -25.82
CA ASP A 377 -49.14 -10.52 -26.84
C ASP A 377 -48.96 -9.01 -26.65
N ASP A 378 -50.03 -8.27 -26.34
CA ASP A 378 -50.00 -6.85 -26.00
C ASP A 378 -49.19 -6.59 -24.72
N SER A 379 -49.30 -7.46 -23.72
CA SER A 379 -48.45 -7.41 -22.50
C SER A 379 -46.99 -7.72 -22.79
N ARG A 380 -46.70 -8.67 -23.69
CA ARG A 380 -45.33 -9.00 -24.12
C ARG A 380 -44.71 -7.86 -24.90
N GLN A 381 -45.48 -7.23 -25.78
CA GLN A 381 -45.05 -6.11 -26.61
C GLN A 381 -44.88 -4.84 -25.78
N GLY A 382 -45.79 -4.56 -24.83
CA GLY A 382 -45.63 -3.46 -23.87
C GLY A 382 -44.41 -3.63 -22.97
N SER A 383 -44.15 -4.86 -22.51
CA SER A 383 -42.93 -5.17 -21.74
C SER A 383 -41.66 -5.04 -22.60
N ALA A 384 -41.71 -5.45 -23.87
CA ALA A 384 -40.59 -5.30 -24.80
C ALA A 384 -40.31 -3.81 -25.11
N GLN A 385 -41.34 -2.99 -25.28
CA GLN A 385 -41.20 -1.54 -25.45
C GLN A 385 -40.66 -0.84 -24.21
N LEU A 386 -41.09 -1.25 -23.01
CA LEU A 386 -40.53 -0.75 -21.74
C LEU A 386 -39.03 -1.10 -21.61
N ILE A 387 -38.65 -2.33 -21.99
CA ILE A 387 -37.24 -2.75 -21.99
C ILE A 387 -36.44 -1.97 -23.04
N GLU A 388 -36.99 -1.76 -24.24
CA GLU A 388 -36.36 -0.97 -25.30
C GLU A 388 -36.19 0.50 -24.91
N GLN A 389 -37.20 1.08 -24.25
CA GLN A 389 -37.17 2.45 -23.76
C GLN A 389 -36.19 2.61 -22.59
N LEU A 390 -36.16 1.66 -21.65
CA LEU A 390 -35.16 1.63 -20.57
C LEU A 390 -33.75 1.49 -21.12
N LEU A 391 -33.52 0.61 -22.10
CA LEU A 391 -32.21 0.45 -22.74
C LEU A 391 -31.80 1.71 -23.52
N SER A 392 -32.74 2.38 -24.18
CA SER A 392 -32.51 3.65 -24.88
C SER A 392 -32.19 4.79 -23.90
N GLU A 393 -32.93 4.90 -22.80
CA GLU A 393 -32.67 5.88 -21.73
C GLU A 393 -31.36 5.59 -21.01
N MET A 394 -31.01 4.32 -20.76
CA MET A 394 -29.71 3.94 -20.20
C MET A 394 -28.58 4.32 -21.15
N LYS A 395 -28.75 4.08 -22.46
CA LYS A 395 -27.76 4.43 -23.48
C LYS A 395 -27.60 5.94 -23.64
N SER A 396 -28.69 6.68 -23.58
CA SER A 396 -28.74 8.15 -23.53
C SER A 396 -28.03 8.68 -22.29
N GLY A 397 -28.36 8.15 -21.10
CA GLY A 397 -27.72 8.51 -19.84
C GLY A 397 -26.24 8.18 -19.81
N GLN A 398 -25.84 7.03 -20.38
CA GLN A 398 -24.45 6.60 -20.48
C GLN A 398 -23.66 7.48 -21.47
N GLN A 399 -24.27 7.89 -22.59
CA GLN A 399 -23.68 8.87 -23.52
C GLN A 399 -23.57 10.27 -22.90
N ALA A 400 -24.57 10.71 -22.13
CA ALA A 400 -24.53 11.98 -21.41
C ALA A 400 -23.46 11.99 -20.30
N LEU A 401 -23.28 10.86 -19.60
CA LEU A 401 -22.18 10.65 -18.65
C LEU A 401 -20.82 10.66 -19.34
N GLN A 402 -20.71 9.99 -20.49
CA GLN A 402 -19.46 9.91 -21.24
C GLN A 402 -19.08 11.25 -21.90
N ALA A 403 -20.08 12.01 -22.38
CA ALA A 403 -19.92 13.38 -22.84
C ALA A 403 -19.56 14.32 -21.69
N GLY A 404 -20.24 14.22 -20.54
CA GLY A 404 -19.94 15.00 -19.33
C GLY A 404 -18.54 14.71 -18.79
N MET A 405 -18.07 13.46 -18.85
CA MET A 405 -16.73 13.07 -18.45
C MET A 405 -15.66 13.56 -19.43
N ASN A 406 -15.94 13.58 -20.74
CA ASN A 406 -15.06 14.19 -21.73
C ASN A 406 -15.01 15.73 -21.60
N ASP A 407 -16.13 16.38 -21.33
CA ASP A 407 -16.17 17.83 -21.07
C ASP A 407 -15.46 18.18 -19.76
N MET A 408 -15.59 17.34 -18.73
CA MET A 408 -14.86 17.51 -17.47
C MET A 408 -13.34 17.33 -17.66
N LEU A 409 -12.91 16.33 -18.44
CA LEU A 409 -11.51 16.12 -18.81
C LEU A 409 -10.95 17.29 -19.63
N THR A 410 -11.73 17.78 -20.60
CA THR A 410 -11.35 18.92 -21.44
C THR A 410 -11.29 20.22 -20.62
N SER A 411 -12.24 20.40 -19.69
CA SER A 411 -12.29 21.54 -18.76
C SER A 411 -11.15 21.48 -17.74
N LEU A 412 -10.80 20.29 -17.23
CA LEU A 412 -9.64 20.08 -16.35
C LEU A 412 -8.33 20.31 -17.09
N GLN A 413 -8.18 19.79 -18.31
CA GLN A 413 -6.99 20.03 -19.14
C GLN A 413 -6.84 21.51 -19.51
N ALA A 414 -7.94 22.21 -19.84
CA ALA A 414 -7.93 23.64 -20.11
C ALA A 414 -7.65 24.46 -18.84
N SER A 415 -8.16 24.04 -17.69
CA SER A 415 -7.89 24.67 -16.40
C SER A 415 -6.42 24.49 -16.00
N VAL A 416 -5.84 23.31 -16.17
CA VAL A 416 -4.43 23.01 -15.90
C VAL A 416 -3.50 23.76 -16.85
N ALA A 417 -3.83 23.83 -18.15
CA ALA A 417 -3.07 24.61 -19.12
C ALA A 417 -3.09 26.12 -18.84
N LYS A 418 -4.20 26.63 -18.28
CA LYS A 418 -4.37 28.07 -17.97
C LYS A 418 -3.86 28.45 -16.57
N ILE A 419 -3.82 27.51 -15.62
CA ILE A 419 -3.14 27.63 -14.31
C ILE A 419 -1.63 27.82 -14.49
N GLY A 420 -1.03 27.26 -15.55
CA GLY A 420 0.38 27.49 -15.88
C GLY A 420 0.71 28.86 -16.48
N ALA A 421 -0.28 29.63 -16.95
CA ALA A 421 -0.06 30.87 -17.70
C ALA A 421 -0.44 32.16 -16.95
N GLU A 422 -1.36 32.14 -15.99
CA GLU A 422 -1.79 33.33 -15.23
C GLU A 422 -1.93 33.00 -13.73
N GLY A 423 -0.82 33.12 -13.00
CA GLY A 423 -0.66 32.74 -11.59
C GLY A 423 -1.35 33.64 -10.55
N GLU A 424 -2.37 34.42 -10.91
CA GLU A 424 -3.05 35.32 -9.98
C GLU A 424 -4.55 35.35 -10.30
N GLY A 425 -5.37 34.66 -9.49
CA GLY A 425 -6.83 34.60 -9.65
C GLY A 425 -7.45 33.19 -9.83
N ALA A 426 -6.68 32.11 -9.60
CA ALA A 426 -7.18 30.74 -9.71
C ALA A 426 -8.29 30.40 -8.68
N GLY A 427 -8.19 30.90 -7.45
CA GLY A 427 -9.14 30.60 -6.38
C GLY A 427 -10.55 31.16 -6.61
N GLU A 428 -10.65 32.37 -7.15
CA GLU A 428 -11.93 33.04 -7.39
C GLU A 428 -12.70 32.43 -8.58
N ARG A 429 -11.97 31.83 -9.53
CA ARG A 429 -12.57 31.14 -10.69
C ARG A 429 -13.00 29.71 -10.34
N ILE A 430 -12.23 29.00 -9.51
CA ILE A 430 -12.63 27.70 -8.96
C ILE A 430 -13.90 27.84 -8.11
N ALA A 431 -14.00 28.90 -7.30
CA ALA A 431 -15.21 29.18 -6.52
C ALA A 431 -16.44 29.37 -7.41
N ARG A 432 -16.34 30.19 -8.49
CA ARG A 432 -17.44 30.37 -9.45
C ARG A 432 -17.78 29.11 -10.24
N GLN A 433 -16.80 28.25 -10.53
CA GLN A 433 -17.01 27.02 -11.27
C GLN A 433 -17.64 25.91 -10.41
N LEU A 434 -17.29 25.86 -9.12
CA LEU A 434 -17.99 25.06 -8.11
C LEU A 434 -19.42 25.55 -7.89
N GLU A 435 -19.64 26.86 -7.77
CA GLU A 435 -20.97 27.46 -7.65
C GLU A 435 -21.86 27.12 -8.86
N LYS A 436 -21.29 27.15 -10.08
CA LYS A 436 -21.99 26.73 -11.29
C LYS A 436 -22.26 25.22 -11.33
N MET A 437 -21.34 24.38 -10.84
CA MET A 437 -21.55 22.93 -10.70
C MET A 437 -22.64 22.59 -9.69
N PHE A 438 -22.72 23.33 -8.57
CA PHE A 438 -23.79 23.14 -7.59
C PHE A 438 -25.15 23.56 -8.17
N ALA A 439 -25.22 24.66 -8.92
CA ALA A 439 -26.45 25.07 -9.60
C ALA A 439 -26.90 24.07 -10.67
N ASP A 440 -25.97 23.50 -11.46
CA ASP A 440 -26.28 22.44 -12.44
C ASP A 440 -26.65 21.11 -11.78
N SER A 441 -26.08 20.80 -10.61
CA SER A 441 -26.43 19.62 -9.82
C SER A 441 -27.82 19.73 -9.22
N GLU A 442 -28.19 20.91 -8.70
CA GLU A 442 -29.53 21.18 -8.19
C GLU A 442 -30.57 21.14 -9.32
N ALA A 443 -30.24 21.64 -10.52
CA ALA A 443 -31.10 21.52 -11.69
C ALA A 443 -31.26 20.06 -12.16
N ARG A 444 -30.20 19.23 -12.07
CA ARG A 444 -30.26 17.79 -12.35
C ARG A 444 -31.09 17.02 -11.32
N GLU A 445 -30.95 17.34 -10.04
CA GLU A 445 -31.71 16.71 -8.97
C GLU A 445 -33.20 17.04 -9.10
N LYS A 446 -33.52 18.28 -9.51
CA LYS A 446 -34.89 18.71 -9.81
C LYS A 446 -35.47 18.05 -11.05
N ALA A 447 -34.70 17.93 -12.14
CA ALA A 447 -35.11 17.21 -13.34
C ALA A 447 -35.29 15.70 -13.09
N GLN A 448 -34.46 15.11 -12.22
CA GLN A 448 -34.58 13.71 -11.81
C GLN A 448 -35.79 13.48 -10.91
N ALA A 449 -36.11 14.43 -10.02
CA ALA A 449 -37.34 14.41 -9.23
C ALA A 449 -38.59 14.58 -10.11
N GLU A 450 -38.56 15.46 -11.13
CA GLU A 450 -39.63 15.60 -12.12
C GLU A 450 -39.79 14.33 -12.97
N HIS A 451 -38.69 13.68 -13.38
CA HIS A 451 -38.74 12.39 -14.08
C HIS A 451 -39.28 11.26 -13.20
N MET A 452 -38.94 11.23 -11.90
CA MET A 452 -39.48 10.26 -10.94
C MET A 452 -40.97 10.48 -10.72
N ALA A 453 -41.42 11.74 -10.63
CA ALA A 453 -42.82 12.09 -10.53
C ALA A 453 -43.60 11.71 -11.80
N ALA A 454 -43.05 11.99 -12.98
CA ALA A 454 -43.65 11.60 -14.25
C ALA A 454 -43.69 10.08 -14.45
N PHE A 455 -42.69 9.35 -13.96
CA PHE A 455 -42.66 7.88 -13.97
C PHE A 455 -43.71 7.28 -13.03
N VAL A 456 -43.86 7.83 -11.82
CA VAL A 456 -44.91 7.45 -10.87
C VAL A 456 -46.29 7.77 -11.46
N GLU A 457 -46.47 8.93 -12.10
CA GLU A 457 -47.71 9.30 -12.79
C GLU A 457 -48.00 8.40 -14.00
N ALA A 458 -46.98 7.95 -14.74
CA ALA A 458 -47.12 7.01 -15.85
C ALA A 458 -47.51 5.59 -15.37
N ILE A 459 -46.92 5.11 -14.27
CA ILE A 459 -47.33 3.86 -13.62
C ILE A 459 -48.75 3.98 -13.08
N GLN A 460 -49.08 5.10 -12.44
CA GLN A 460 -50.40 5.32 -11.86
C GLN A 460 -51.48 5.39 -12.94
N ASN A 461 -51.22 6.10 -14.04
CA ASN A 461 -52.10 6.13 -15.22
C ASN A 461 -52.20 4.77 -15.91
N SER A 462 -51.10 4.02 -16.05
CA SER A 462 -51.10 2.67 -16.65
C SER A 462 -51.89 1.66 -15.82
N VAL A 463 -51.72 1.68 -14.50
CA VAL A 463 -52.48 0.84 -13.55
C VAL A 463 -53.95 1.23 -13.56
N GLN A 464 -54.26 2.53 -13.56
CA GLN A 464 -55.64 3.04 -13.56
C GLN A 464 -56.35 2.75 -14.89
N GLN A 465 -55.64 2.84 -16.02
CA GLN A 465 -56.17 2.50 -17.34
C GLN A 465 -56.32 0.98 -17.51
N GLY A 466 -55.39 0.17 -16.97
CA GLY A 466 -55.50 -1.29 -16.93
C GLY A 466 -56.63 -1.78 -16.02
N GLN A 467 -56.85 -1.13 -14.87
CA GLN A 467 -57.97 -1.43 -13.97
C GLN A 467 -59.32 -1.01 -14.56
N SER A 468 -59.40 0.17 -15.20
CA SER A 468 -60.63 0.63 -15.86
C SER A 468 -60.99 -0.22 -17.07
N ALA A 469 -60.04 -0.57 -17.94
CA ALA A 469 -60.30 -1.44 -19.08
C ALA A 469 -60.67 -2.88 -18.65
N THR A 470 -60.08 -3.38 -17.56
CA THR A 470 -60.45 -4.68 -16.99
C THR A 470 -61.84 -4.62 -16.33
N MET A 471 -62.16 -3.56 -15.60
CA MET A 471 -63.49 -3.35 -15.00
C MET A 471 -64.58 -3.16 -16.07
N GLU A 472 -64.30 -2.46 -17.16
CA GLU A 472 -65.24 -2.24 -18.26
C GLU A 472 -65.49 -3.53 -19.05
N LYS A 473 -64.43 -4.29 -19.38
CA LYS A 473 -64.60 -5.63 -19.99
C LYS A 473 -65.29 -6.61 -19.05
N MET A 474 -64.96 -6.61 -17.76
CA MET A 474 -65.59 -7.48 -16.75
C MET A 474 -67.05 -7.08 -16.53
N ALA A 475 -67.39 -5.79 -16.50
CA ALA A 475 -68.78 -5.31 -16.42
C ALA A 475 -69.59 -5.66 -17.67
N THR A 476 -68.96 -5.62 -18.85
CA THR A 476 -69.61 -6.01 -20.12
C THR A 476 -69.84 -7.52 -20.20
N SER A 477 -68.87 -8.35 -19.75
CA SER A 477 -69.03 -9.81 -19.66
C SER A 477 -70.03 -10.23 -18.57
N VAL A 478 -70.07 -9.54 -17.42
CA VAL A 478 -71.05 -9.77 -16.35
C VAL A 478 -72.45 -9.29 -16.78
N GLY A 479 -72.55 -8.21 -17.55
CA GLY A 479 -73.80 -7.74 -18.15
C GLY A 479 -74.37 -8.76 -19.15
N ALA A 480 -73.53 -9.32 -20.02
CA ALA A 480 -73.93 -10.36 -20.97
C ALA A 480 -74.37 -11.67 -20.27
N LEU A 481 -73.67 -12.06 -19.20
CA LEU A 481 -74.08 -13.19 -18.35
C LEU A 481 -75.39 -12.91 -17.58
N GLY A 482 -75.59 -11.68 -17.11
CA GLY A 482 -76.81 -11.24 -16.41
C GLY A 482 -78.04 -11.25 -17.31
N GLU A 483 -77.90 -10.89 -18.58
CA GLU A 483 -78.98 -10.91 -19.56
C GLU A 483 -79.36 -12.35 -19.97
N GLN A 484 -78.38 -13.25 -20.08
CA GLN A 484 -78.63 -14.68 -20.31
C GLN A 484 -79.29 -15.36 -19.11
N LEU A 485 -78.85 -15.06 -17.87
CA LEU A 485 -79.46 -15.58 -16.64
C LEU A 485 -80.87 -15.03 -16.40
N GLY A 486 -81.12 -13.76 -16.74
CA GLY A 486 -82.46 -13.15 -16.68
C GLY A 486 -83.48 -13.85 -17.58
N SER A 487 -83.05 -14.31 -18.77
CA SER A 487 -83.91 -15.09 -19.67
C SER A 487 -84.23 -16.50 -19.15
N LEU A 488 -83.29 -17.13 -18.43
CA LEU A 488 -83.46 -18.44 -17.80
C LEU A 488 -84.40 -18.36 -16.58
N PHE A 489 -84.31 -17.30 -15.77
CA PHE A 489 -85.24 -17.08 -14.64
C PHE A 489 -86.68 -16.85 -15.10
N GLY A 490 -86.90 -16.18 -16.23
CA GLY A 490 -88.24 -16.01 -16.82
C GLY A 490 -88.89 -17.32 -17.30
N GLN A 491 -88.10 -18.37 -17.55
CA GLN A 491 -88.61 -19.71 -17.88
C GLN A 491 -88.90 -20.56 -16.64
N ILE A 492 -88.12 -20.37 -15.57
CA ILE A 492 -88.33 -21.04 -14.27
C ILE A 492 -89.60 -20.52 -13.56
N ASP A 493 -89.89 -19.23 -13.66
CA ASP A 493 -91.08 -18.58 -13.06
C ASP A 493 -92.42 -19.17 -13.58
N LYS A 494 -92.46 -19.60 -14.85
CA LYS A 494 -93.63 -20.29 -15.43
C LYS A 494 -93.77 -21.75 -14.96
N GLY A 495 -92.66 -22.43 -14.64
CA GLY A 495 -92.69 -23.78 -14.06
C GLY A 495 -93.11 -23.80 -12.59
N GLN A 496 -92.86 -22.70 -11.87
CA GLN A 496 -93.11 -22.58 -10.44
C GLN A 496 -94.59 -22.44 -10.07
N GLN A 497 -95.42 -21.92 -10.99
CA GLN A 497 -96.87 -21.81 -10.79
C GLN A 497 -97.58 -23.18 -10.72
N GLN A 498 -97.04 -24.22 -11.38
CA GLN A 498 -97.63 -25.56 -11.39
C GLN A 498 -97.19 -26.41 -10.19
N ILE A 499 -96.00 -26.15 -9.64
CA ILE A 499 -95.46 -26.81 -8.43
C ILE A 499 -96.17 -26.30 -7.16
N SER A 500 -96.66 -25.06 -7.18
CA SER A 500 -97.29 -24.39 -6.04
C SER A 500 -98.56 -25.08 -5.51
N ALA A 501 -99.29 -25.84 -6.34
CA ALA A 501 -100.47 -26.59 -5.91
C ALA A 501 -100.14 -27.87 -5.12
N THR A 502 -98.99 -28.50 -5.41
CA THR A 502 -98.52 -29.72 -4.72
C THR A 502 -97.69 -29.37 -3.47
N GLN A 503 -97.07 -28.19 -3.45
CA GLN A 503 -96.24 -27.69 -2.34
C GLN A 503 -97.03 -27.43 -1.05
N GLN A 504 -98.33 -27.11 -1.15
CA GLN A 504 -99.16 -26.70 0.00
C GLN A 504 -99.44 -27.86 0.99
N ALA A 505 -99.45 -29.10 0.51
CA ALA A 505 -99.57 -30.29 1.35
C ALA A 505 -98.24 -30.69 2.02
N ASN A 506 -97.12 -30.52 1.30
CA ASN A 506 -95.78 -30.74 1.86
C ASN A 506 -95.35 -29.63 2.83
N GLN A 507 -95.82 -28.39 2.64
CA GLN A 507 -95.48 -27.23 3.48
C GLN A 507 -95.87 -27.40 4.94
N ARG A 508 -96.95 -28.12 5.28
CA ARG A 508 -97.36 -28.32 6.69
C ARG A 508 -96.46 -29.30 7.44
N SER A 509 -95.96 -30.33 6.77
CA SER A 509 -94.98 -31.27 7.35
C SER A 509 -93.58 -30.64 7.41
N LEU A 510 -93.19 -29.92 6.36
CA LEU A 510 -91.95 -29.14 6.34
C LEU A 510 -91.96 -28.03 7.40
N HIS A 511 -93.06 -27.34 7.69
CA HIS A 511 -93.05 -26.26 8.69
C HIS A 511 -92.62 -26.72 10.09
N GLU A 512 -93.03 -27.92 10.52
CA GLU A 512 -92.68 -28.46 11.85
C GLU A 512 -91.24 -29.00 11.93
N GLN A 513 -90.70 -29.54 10.83
CA GLN A 513 -89.28 -29.94 10.73
C GLN A 513 -88.36 -28.73 10.49
N THR A 514 -88.79 -27.79 9.66
CA THR A 514 -88.09 -26.55 9.36
C THR A 514 -88.05 -25.63 10.57
N GLN A 515 -89.07 -25.53 11.44
CA GLN A 515 -88.94 -24.72 12.66
C GLN A 515 -87.90 -25.27 13.65
N ARG A 516 -87.71 -26.60 13.72
CA ARG A 516 -86.66 -27.22 14.54
C ARG A 516 -85.27 -27.03 13.92
N VAL A 517 -85.15 -27.31 12.62
CA VAL A 517 -83.88 -27.12 11.88
C VAL A 517 -83.51 -25.63 11.78
N MET A 518 -84.48 -24.71 11.64
CA MET A 518 -84.21 -23.27 11.56
C MET A 518 -83.80 -22.68 12.91
N SER A 519 -84.25 -23.24 14.04
CA SER A 519 -83.74 -22.87 15.36
C SER A 519 -82.32 -23.37 15.59
N GLU A 520 -82.01 -24.58 15.13
CA GLU A 520 -80.67 -25.19 15.26
C GLU A 520 -79.66 -24.58 14.26
N VAL A 521 -80.12 -24.19 13.07
CA VAL A 521 -79.36 -23.46 12.05
C VAL A 521 -79.22 -21.98 12.42
N ASP A 522 -80.18 -21.33 13.09
CA ASP A 522 -80.02 -19.96 13.59
C ASP A 522 -78.98 -19.88 14.71
N ASP A 523 -78.98 -20.86 15.64
CA ASP A 523 -77.95 -20.97 16.67
C ASP A 523 -76.59 -21.35 16.09
N GLN A 524 -76.52 -22.27 15.12
CA GLN A 524 -75.27 -22.58 14.42
C GLN A 524 -74.77 -21.42 13.56
N ILE A 525 -75.63 -20.68 12.85
CA ILE A 525 -75.24 -19.50 12.08
C ILE A 525 -74.79 -18.38 13.01
N LYS A 526 -75.43 -18.16 14.16
CA LYS A 526 -74.94 -17.20 15.17
C LYS A 526 -73.57 -17.58 15.68
N GLN A 527 -73.35 -18.84 16.06
CA GLN A 527 -72.03 -19.34 16.46
C GLN A 527 -71.00 -19.21 15.34
N LEU A 528 -71.36 -19.51 14.09
CA LEU A 528 -70.44 -19.47 12.95
C LEU A 528 -70.14 -18.03 12.53
N VAL A 529 -71.11 -17.12 12.60
CA VAL A 529 -70.91 -15.67 12.39
C VAL A 529 -70.05 -15.08 13.50
N GLU A 530 -70.26 -15.46 14.76
CA GLU A 530 -69.45 -14.97 15.89
C GLU A 530 -68.03 -15.55 15.85
N THR A 531 -67.88 -16.82 15.48
CA THR A 531 -66.58 -17.48 15.27
C THR A 531 -65.85 -16.88 14.07
N VAL A 532 -66.52 -16.69 12.92
CA VAL A 532 -65.95 -16.06 11.72
C VAL A 532 -65.64 -14.60 11.98
N ALA A 533 -66.44 -13.86 12.74
CA ALA A 533 -66.12 -12.49 13.14
C ALA A 533 -64.88 -12.44 14.05
N SER A 534 -64.77 -13.34 15.03
CA SER A 534 -63.57 -13.44 15.89
C SER A 534 -62.32 -13.86 15.11
N GLN A 535 -62.48 -14.80 14.16
CA GLN A 535 -61.43 -15.27 13.27
C GLN A 535 -61.00 -14.16 12.31
N HIS A 536 -61.94 -13.41 11.74
CA HIS A 536 -61.65 -12.28 10.86
C HIS A 536 -60.91 -11.19 11.63
N GLN A 537 -61.31 -10.91 12.87
CA GLN A 537 -60.62 -9.94 13.72
C GLN A 537 -59.19 -10.41 14.09
N GLY A 538 -59.00 -11.68 14.45
CA GLY A 538 -57.68 -12.26 14.70
C GLY A 538 -56.79 -12.33 13.46
N THR A 539 -57.37 -12.59 12.29
CA THR A 539 -56.65 -12.61 11.00
C THR A 539 -56.28 -11.19 10.57
N THR A 540 -57.14 -10.20 10.82
CA THR A 540 -56.84 -8.79 10.53
C THR A 540 -55.73 -8.26 11.44
N GLU A 541 -55.73 -8.61 12.73
CA GLU A 541 -54.66 -8.20 13.64
C GLU A 541 -53.33 -8.89 13.33
N THR A 542 -53.35 -10.18 12.97
CA THR A 542 -52.13 -10.88 12.54
C THR A 542 -51.60 -10.34 11.21
N LEU A 543 -52.45 -10.04 10.23
CA LEU A 543 -52.04 -9.36 8.99
C LEU A 543 -51.49 -7.96 9.26
N ARG A 544 -52.07 -7.21 10.21
CA ARG A 544 -51.56 -5.89 10.62
C ARG A 544 -50.17 -6.00 11.26
N LEU A 545 -49.97 -6.96 12.17
CA LEU A 545 -48.67 -7.24 12.79
C LEU A 545 -47.64 -7.71 11.76
N LEU A 546 -48.04 -8.56 10.80
CA LEU A 546 -47.16 -9.02 9.71
C LEU A 546 -46.75 -7.87 8.79
N ALA A 547 -47.68 -6.99 8.43
CA ALA A 547 -47.41 -5.80 7.64
C ALA A 547 -46.45 -4.83 8.37
N GLU A 548 -46.70 -4.58 9.65
CA GLU A 548 -45.87 -3.69 10.48
C GLU A 548 -44.46 -4.27 10.70
N GLN A 549 -44.35 -5.60 10.79
CA GLN A 549 -43.08 -6.31 10.93
C GLN A 549 -42.33 -6.38 9.60
N THR A 550 -43.03 -6.59 8.48
CA THR A 550 -42.45 -6.58 7.13
C THR A 550 -41.98 -5.19 6.74
N ASP A 551 -42.71 -4.13 7.10
CA ASP A 551 -42.28 -2.75 6.88
C ASP A 551 -40.97 -2.44 7.63
N ARG A 552 -40.90 -2.82 8.92
CA ARG A 552 -39.65 -2.73 9.69
C ARG A 552 -38.51 -3.55 9.08
N GLN A 553 -38.80 -4.73 8.54
CA GLN A 553 -37.80 -5.59 7.93
C GLN A 553 -37.29 -5.00 6.61
N ILE A 554 -38.17 -4.43 5.79
CA ILE A 554 -37.81 -3.73 4.55
C ILE A 554 -36.96 -2.49 4.86
N GLN A 555 -37.32 -1.69 5.88
CA GLN A 555 -36.52 -0.55 6.30
C GLN A 555 -35.12 -0.96 6.80
N ASN A 556 -35.04 -2.03 7.60
CA ASN A 556 -33.75 -2.56 8.06
C ASN A 556 -32.92 -3.13 6.90
N MET A 557 -33.57 -3.77 5.93
CA MET A 557 -32.91 -4.31 4.75
C MET A 557 -32.41 -3.19 3.82
N GLN A 558 -33.17 -2.10 3.69
CA GLN A 558 -32.76 -0.90 2.97
C GLN A 558 -31.58 -0.20 3.65
N ALA A 559 -31.62 -0.04 4.98
CA ALA A 559 -30.50 0.48 5.76
C ALA A 559 -29.26 -0.43 5.70
N GLY A 560 -29.46 -1.75 5.68
CA GLY A 560 -28.41 -2.73 5.48
C GLY A 560 -27.78 -2.63 4.08
N ALA A 561 -28.61 -2.50 3.05
CA ALA A 561 -28.16 -2.32 1.67
C ALA A 561 -27.37 -1.01 1.48
N ASP A 562 -27.82 0.10 2.08
CA ASP A 562 -27.08 1.37 2.05
C ASP A 562 -25.74 1.26 2.78
N LYS A 563 -25.69 0.57 3.92
CA LYS A 563 -24.41 0.29 4.60
C LYS A 563 -23.49 -0.60 3.79
N MET A 564 -24.02 -1.62 3.09
CA MET A 564 -23.22 -2.47 2.19
C MET A 564 -22.70 -1.69 0.99
N ARG A 565 -23.52 -0.80 0.40
CA ARG A 565 -23.10 0.11 -0.69
C ARG A 565 -21.98 1.05 -0.22
N LEU A 566 -22.15 1.68 0.94
CA LEU A 566 -21.14 2.57 1.52
C LEU A 566 -19.84 1.83 1.87
N ALA A 567 -19.95 0.59 2.35
CA ALA A 567 -18.80 -0.27 2.61
C ALA A 567 -18.08 -0.65 1.31
N ALA A 568 -18.82 -0.98 0.25
CA ALA A 568 -18.25 -1.28 -1.07
C ALA A 568 -17.52 -0.07 -1.66
N GLU A 569 -18.10 1.14 -1.59
CA GLU A 569 -17.46 2.40 -1.98
C GLU A 569 -16.16 2.66 -1.20
N ARG A 570 -16.17 2.41 0.12
CA ARG A 570 -14.98 2.54 0.95
C ARG A 570 -13.92 1.50 0.59
N PHE A 571 -14.32 0.27 0.25
CA PHE A 571 -13.42 -0.78 -0.20
C PHE A 571 -12.81 -0.45 -1.57
N GLU A 572 -13.59 0.09 -2.49
CA GLU A 572 -13.12 0.55 -3.80
C GLU A 572 -12.09 1.68 -3.64
N HIS A 573 -12.40 2.70 -2.83
CA HIS A 573 -11.45 3.76 -2.49
C HIS A 573 -10.18 3.27 -1.78
N ALA A 574 -10.32 2.28 -0.89
CA ALA A 574 -9.16 1.64 -0.27
C ALA A 574 -8.31 0.88 -1.30
N GLY A 575 -8.96 0.21 -2.26
CA GLY A 575 -8.30 -0.45 -3.39
C GLY A 575 -7.52 0.53 -4.28
N ASP A 576 -8.12 1.66 -4.62
CA ASP A 576 -7.46 2.74 -5.37
C ASP A 576 -6.23 3.27 -4.64
N ARG A 577 -6.35 3.54 -3.33
CA ARG A 577 -5.22 4.00 -2.51
C ARG A 577 -4.12 2.95 -2.37
N VAL A 578 -4.46 1.68 -2.29
CA VAL A 578 -3.47 0.59 -2.28
C VAL A 578 -2.77 0.50 -3.64
N SER A 579 -3.50 0.65 -4.74
CA SER A 579 -2.93 0.70 -6.10
C SER A 579 -1.98 1.90 -6.27
N GLU A 580 -2.38 3.07 -5.79
CA GLU A 580 -1.57 4.29 -5.78
C GLU A 580 -0.31 4.12 -4.92
N ALA A 581 -0.45 3.56 -3.72
CA ALA A 581 0.67 3.25 -2.83
C ALA A 581 1.64 2.24 -3.46
N ASN A 582 1.13 1.26 -4.21
CA ASN A 582 1.95 0.27 -4.91
C ASN A 582 2.73 0.92 -6.07
N HIS A 583 2.10 1.84 -6.81
CA HIS A 583 2.78 2.66 -7.82
C HIS A 583 3.86 3.56 -7.22
N LEU A 584 3.56 4.24 -6.11
CA LEU A 584 4.54 5.03 -5.35
C LEU A 584 5.70 4.17 -4.85
N THR A 585 5.42 2.97 -4.37
CA THR A 585 6.44 2.01 -3.91
C THR A 585 7.33 1.56 -5.07
N ALA A 586 6.75 1.26 -6.23
CA ALA A 586 7.51 0.94 -7.44
C ALA A 586 8.39 2.12 -7.89
N ASP A 587 7.89 3.35 -7.81
CA ASP A 587 8.63 4.56 -8.18
C ASP A 587 9.77 4.85 -7.20
N VAL A 588 9.55 4.64 -5.90
CA VAL A 588 10.60 4.71 -4.86
C VAL A 588 11.65 3.63 -5.08
N LEU A 589 11.26 2.40 -5.41
CA LEU A 589 12.19 1.31 -5.67
C LEU A 589 13.07 1.61 -6.89
N ASN A 590 12.47 2.14 -7.97
CA ASN A 590 13.21 2.59 -9.15
C ASN A 590 14.17 3.74 -8.82
N LYS A 591 13.72 4.75 -8.08
CA LYS A 591 14.59 5.87 -7.64
C LYS A 591 15.72 5.40 -6.72
N ALA A 592 15.45 4.46 -5.81
CA ALA A 592 16.46 3.86 -4.94
C ALA A 592 17.48 3.06 -5.75
N GLN A 593 17.05 2.30 -6.76
CA GLN A 593 17.94 1.56 -7.64
C GLN A 593 18.79 2.50 -8.52
N SER A 594 18.21 3.58 -9.04
CA SER A 594 18.96 4.63 -9.75
C SER A 594 19.97 5.33 -8.84
N ALA A 595 19.57 5.69 -7.61
CA ALA A 595 20.47 6.28 -6.63
C ALA A 595 21.60 5.31 -6.24
N GLY A 596 21.31 4.01 -6.11
CA GLY A 596 22.31 2.97 -5.89
C GLY A 596 23.31 2.85 -7.04
N SER A 597 22.84 2.96 -8.29
CA SER A 597 23.70 3.00 -9.47
C SER A 597 24.60 4.24 -9.49
N SER A 598 24.04 5.43 -9.24
CA SER A 598 24.80 6.68 -9.13
C SER A 598 25.81 6.65 -7.99
N LEU A 599 25.46 6.07 -6.84
CA LEU A 599 26.36 5.89 -5.71
C LEU A 599 27.48 4.89 -6.04
N SER A 600 27.18 3.81 -6.75
CA SER A 600 28.19 2.86 -7.22
C SER A 600 29.16 3.51 -8.20
N LEU A 601 28.66 4.34 -9.12
CA LEU A 601 29.49 5.12 -10.04
C LEU A 601 30.37 6.12 -9.27
N ALA A 602 29.78 6.91 -8.37
CA ALA A 602 30.51 7.85 -7.53
C ALA A 602 31.55 7.13 -6.63
N SER A 603 31.26 5.94 -6.14
CA SER A 603 32.20 5.12 -5.35
C SER A 603 33.35 4.60 -6.21
N SER A 604 33.08 4.20 -7.45
CA SER A 604 34.11 3.83 -8.42
C SER A 604 35.02 5.01 -8.73
N GLU A 605 34.43 6.19 -8.92
CA GLU A 605 35.14 7.44 -9.18
C GLU A 605 35.97 7.90 -7.98
N LEU A 606 35.43 7.80 -6.75
CA LEU A 606 36.19 8.02 -5.53
C LEU A 606 37.35 7.03 -5.39
N THR A 607 37.16 5.77 -5.78
CA THR A 607 38.25 4.78 -5.79
C THR A 607 39.34 5.17 -6.78
N SER A 608 38.96 5.67 -7.95
CA SER A 608 39.90 6.23 -8.95
C SER A 608 40.62 7.46 -8.41
N VAL A 609 39.92 8.41 -7.80
CA VAL A 609 40.51 9.63 -7.22
C VAL A 609 41.45 9.29 -6.06
N VAL A 610 41.12 8.29 -5.24
CA VAL A 610 42.01 7.81 -4.17
C VAL A 610 43.25 7.12 -4.76
N ALA A 611 43.11 6.38 -5.86
CA ALA A 611 44.25 5.80 -6.58
C ALA A 611 45.15 6.89 -7.18
N ASP A 612 44.57 7.90 -7.83
CA ASP A 612 45.30 9.06 -8.36
C ASP A 612 45.95 9.87 -7.25
N TYR A 613 45.28 10.05 -6.10
CA TYR A 613 45.86 10.71 -4.94
C TYR A 613 47.04 9.92 -4.36
N ARG A 614 46.97 8.58 -4.33
CA ARG A 614 48.11 7.73 -3.94
C ARG A 614 49.27 7.86 -4.92
N ASN A 615 49.00 7.81 -6.23
CA ASN A 615 50.00 7.99 -7.27
C ASN A 615 50.65 9.38 -7.20
N ASN A 616 49.86 10.43 -6.96
CA ASN A 616 50.35 11.79 -6.83
C ASN A 616 51.13 11.98 -5.53
N ARG A 617 50.71 11.37 -4.42
CA ARG A 617 51.49 11.34 -3.18
C ARG A 617 52.82 10.64 -3.37
N GLU A 618 52.85 9.54 -4.13
CA GLU A 618 54.09 8.82 -4.47
C GLU A 618 54.99 9.66 -5.38
N ALA A 619 54.42 10.33 -6.39
CA ALA A 619 55.14 11.27 -7.25
C ALA A 619 55.74 12.44 -6.45
N VAL A 620 54.96 13.06 -5.56
CA VAL A 620 55.42 14.12 -4.65
C VAL A 620 56.49 13.59 -3.70
N SER A 621 56.33 12.39 -3.14
CA SER A 621 57.36 11.76 -2.31
C SER A 621 58.66 11.52 -3.08
N LYS A 622 58.56 11.12 -4.36
CA LYS A 622 59.71 10.92 -5.24
C LYS A 622 60.36 12.24 -5.63
N SER A 623 59.57 13.29 -5.86
CA SER A 623 60.07 14.65 -6.07
C SER A 623 60.75 15.22 -4.82
N ILE A 624 60.20 14.98 -3.63
CA ILE A 624 60.84 15.34 -2.36
C ILE A 624 62.16 14.58 -2.19
N ALA A 625 62.19 13.27 -2.45
CA ALA A 625 63.43 12.49 -2.42
C ALA A 625 64.46 12.99 -3.46
N MET A 626 64.00 13.41 -4.64
CA MET A 626 64.87 14.02 -5.66
C MET A 626 65.40 15.40 -5.22
N LEU A 627 64.59 16.19 -4.52
CA LEU A 627 65.00 17.48 -3.94
C LEU A 627 65.97 17.28 -2.76
N GLU A 628 65.76 16.29 -1.90
CA GLU A 628 66.70 15.89 -0.85
C GLU A 628 68.01 15.40 -1.44
N LEU A 629 67.96 14.59 -2.51
CA LEU A 629 69.13 14.15 -3.26
C LEU A 629 69.85 15.36 -3.87
N LEU A 630 69.13 16.29 -4.50
CA LEU A 630 69.70 17.50 -5.06
C LEU A 630 70.32 18.39 -3.98
N ALA A 631 69.67 18.53 -2.81
CA ALA A 631 70.20 19.29 -1.68
C ALA A 631 71.46 18.64 -1.11
N ALA A 632 71.45 17.31 -0.94
CA ALA A 632 72.63 16.54 -0.51
C ALA A 632 73.77 16.63 -1.54
N ASN A 633 73.46 16.57 -2.83
CA ASN A 633 74.45 16.73 -3.90
C ASN A 633 74.98 18.17 -3.96
N THR A 634 74.14 19.19 -3.72
CA THR A 634 74.55 20.59 -3.65
C THR A 634 75.44 20.84 -2.43
N GLN A 635 75.17 20.19 -1.31
CA GLN A 635 76.00 20.28 -0.10
C GLN A 635 77.34 19.53 -0.27
N SER A 636 77.32 18.38 -0.94
CA SER A 636 78.52 17.67 -1.39
C SER A 636 79.32 18.50 -2.39
N GLU A 637 78.67 19.17 -3.34
CA GLU A 637 79.30 20.06 -4.31
C GLU A 637 79.87 21.31 -3.64
N GLN A 638 79.21 21.88 -2.62
CA GLN A 638 79.79 22.95 -1.80
C GLN A 638 81.03 22.47 -1.03
N THR A 639 81.00 21.26 -0.48
CA THR A 639 82.15 20.66 0.19
C THR A 639 83.30 20.45 -0.81
N THR A 640 82.98 19.96 -2.00
CA THR A 640 83.93 19.76 -3.10
C THR A 640 84.48 21.08 -3.63
N ARG A 641 83.65 22.13 -3.74
CA ARG A 641 84.06 23.49 -4.11
C ARG A 641 84.97 24.11 -3.05
N ASN A 642 84.66 23.92 -1.76
CA ASN A 642 85.52 24.39 -0.68
C ASN A 642 86.86 23.66 -0.69
N GLN A 643 86.86 22.36 -0.98
CA GLN A 643 88.08 21.57 -1.12
C GLN A 643 88.87 21.95 -2.38
N PHE A 644 88.21 22.24 -3.49
CA PHE A 644 88.83 22.75 -4.72
C PHE A 644 89.42 24.15 -4.54
N ILE A 645 88.77 25.03 -3.76
CA ILE A 645 89.33 26.33 -3.36
C ILE A 645 90.54 26.14 -2.45
N ALA A 646 90.51 25.17 -1.52
CA ALA A 646 91.66 24.83 -0.69
C ALA A 646 92.84 24.30 -1.53
N ASP A 647 92.58 23.42 -2.49
CA ASP A 647 93.58 22.92 -3.44
C ASP A 647 94.10 24.04 -4.35
N LEU A 648 93.24 24.94 -4.84
CA LEU A 648 93.67 26.13 -5.61
C LEU A 648 94.57 27.04 -4.78
N LYS A 649 94.26 27.22 -3.49
CA LYS A 649 95.11 27.98 -2.57
C LYS A 649 96.46 27.29 -2.36
N GLN A 650 96.46 25.98 -2.15
CA GLN A 650 97.67 25.17 -2.03
C GLN A 650 98.50 25.19 -3.33
N HIS A 651 97.86 25.13 -4.49
CA HIS A 651 98.50 25.25 -5.80
C HIS A 651 99.05 26.67 -6.02
N GLY A 652 98.35 27.70 -5.55
CA GLY A 652 98.84 29.08 -5.53
C GLY A 652 100.09 29.25 -4.69
N GLU A 653 100.10 28.69 -3.47
CA GLU A 653 101.26 28.68 -2.58
C GLU A 653 102.44 27.88 -3.19
N ARG A 654 102.17 26.73 -3.82
CA ARG A 654 103.17 25.95 -4.57
C ARG A 654 103.70 26.68 -5.79
N LEU A 655 102.86 27.40 -6.53
CA LEU A 655 103.29 28.23 -7.66
C LEU A 655 104.17 29.40 -7.19
N GLN A 656 103.86 29.98 -6.04
CA GLN A 656 104.70 31.01 -5.42
C GLN A 656 106.06 30.43 -4.99
N SER A 657 106.06 29.22 -4.44
CA SER A 657 107.28 28.45 -4.14
C SER A 657 108.09 28.17 -5.41
N TYR A 658 107.46 27.68 -6.48
CA TYR A 658 108.12 27.44 -7.76
C TYR A 658 108.63 28.72 -8.41
N ASN A 659 107.93 29.85 -8.26
CA ASN A 659 108.43 31.13 -8.75
C ASN A 659 109.70 31.54 -7.98
N ARG A 660 109.72 31.32 -6.66
CA ARG A 660 110.91 31.55 -5.81
C ARG A 660 112.07 30.63 -6.17
N GLU A 661 111.80 29.35 -6.38
CA GLU A 661 112.80 28.37 -6.84
C GLU A 661 113.29 28.68 -8.26
N ALA A 662 112.41 29.09 -9.18
CA ALA A 662 112.79 29.49 -10.54
C ALA A 662 113.63 30.77 -10.53
N GLN A 663 113.35 31.70 -9.62
CA GLN A 663 114.14 32.91 -9.43
C GLN A 663 115.53 32.58 -8.85
N ALA A 664 115.61 31.69 -7.86
CA ALA A 664 116.88 31.16 -7.35
C ALA A 664 117.64 30.34 -8.38
N PHE A 665 116.95 29.58 -9.23
CA PHE A 665 117.53 28.86 -10.35
C PHE A 665 118.09 29.82 -11.41
N MET A 666 117.36 30.88 -11.75
CA MET A 666 117.85 31.93 -12.65
C MET A 666 119.05 32.68 -12.07
N GLU A 667 119.07 32.93 -10.77
CA GLU A 667 120.23 33.53 -10.09
C GLU A 667 121.44 32.59 -10.13
N ASN A 668 121.26 31.29 -9.86
CA ASN A 668 122.32 30.28 -10.01
C ASN A 668 122.79 30.13 -11.46
N VAL A 669 121.89 30.16 -12.44
CA VAL A 669 122.24 30.13 -13.87
C VAL A 669 123.03 31.38 -14.25
N SER A 670 122.66 32.55 -13.73
CA SER A 670 123.40 33.79 -13.92
C SER A 670 124.80 33.74 -13.30
N ASP A 671 124.96 33.13 -12.12
CA ASP A 671 126.27 32.95 -11.47
C ASP A 671 127.16 31.95 -12.23
N VAL A 672 126.58 30.85 -12.73
CA VAL A 672 127.29 29.85 -13.56
C VAL A 672 127.65 30.42 -14.94
N LEU A 673 126.77 31.19 -15.57
CA LEU A 673 127.09 31.90 -16.82
C LEU A 673 128.18 32.96 -16.58
N GLY A 674 128.11 33.69 -15.47
CA GLY A 674 129.16 34.65 -15.06
C GLY A 674 130.53 33.97 -14.93
N LYS A 675 130.61 32.90 -14.13
CA LYS A 675 131.83 32.09 -13.99
C LYS A 675 132.29 31.48 -15.31
N GLY A 676 131.37 30.98 -16.14
CA GLY A 676 131.69 30.40 -17.43
C GLY A 676 132.28 31.41 -18.43
N PHE A 677 131.79 32.65 -18.43
CA PHE A 677 132.37 33.73 -19.23
C PHE A 677 133.72 34.20 -18.69
N GLU A 678 133.90 34.22 -17.37
CA GLU A 678 135.17 34.59 -16.74
C GLU A 678 136.26 33.54 -16.99
N ASP A 679 135.95 32.24 -16.81
CA ASP A 679 136.83 31.12 -17.15
C ASP A 679 137.19 31.09 -18.64
N PHE A 680 136.22 31.39 -19.51
CA PHE A 680 136.47 31.51 -20.96
C PHE A 680 137.41 32.67 -21.28
N SER A 681 137.18 33.84 -20.69
CA SER A 681 138.04 35.02 -20.87
C SER A 681 139.46 34.77 -20.36
N GLU A 682 139.61 34.12 -19.20
CA GLU A 682 140.91 33.77 -18.64
C GLU A 682 141.62 32.69 -19.49
N GLY A 683 140.87 31.71 -20.02
CA GLY A 683 141.38 30.69 -20.93
C GLY A 683 141.87 31.26 -22.26
N VAL A 684 141.12 32.19 -22.86
CA VAL A 684 141.52 32.89 -24.09
C VAL A 684 142.75 33.76 -23.83
N SER A 685 142.78 34.48 -22.71
CA SER A 685 143.94 35.29 -22.30
C SER A 685 145.20 34.43 -22.11
N ARG A 686 145.14 33.33 -21.35
CA ARG A 686 146.28 32.40 -21.18
C ARG A 686 146.74 31.79 -22.50
N SER A 687 145.82 31.47 -23.41
CA SER A 687 146.18 30.92 -24.72
C SER A 687 146.91 31.96 -25.58
N LEU A 688 146.45 33.21 -25.59
CA LEU A 688 147.12 34.32 -26.27
C LEU A 688 148.50 34.60 -25.68
N ASP A 689 148.61 34.66 -24.35
CA ASP A 689 149.88 34.91 -23.63
C ASP A 689 150.91 33.81 -23.89
N LYS A 690 150.47 32.54 -23.91
CA LYS A 690 151.34 31.39 -24.23
C LYS A 690 151.79 31.38 -25.69
N THR A 691 150.95 31.88 -26.60
CA THR A 691 151.27 31.92 -28.03
C THR A 691 152.19 33.09 -28.36
N LEU A 692 151.93 34.27 -27.79
CA LEU A 692 152.81 35.44 -27.87
C LEU A 692 154.15 35.20 -27.19
N GLY A 693 154.16 34.58 -26.00
CA GLY A 693 155.40 34.21 -25.30
C GLY A 693 156.27 33.21 -26.08
N LYS A 694 155.67 32.25 -26.80
CA LYS A 694 156.43 31.37 -27.70
C LYS A 694 156.99 32.12 -28.92
N LEU A 695 156.27 33.10 -29.44
CA LEU A 695 156.72 33.95 -30.53
C LEU A 695 157.93 34.81 -30.12
N ASP A 696 157.86 35.40 -28.92
CA ASP A 696 158.94 36.21 -28.33
C ASP A 696 160.21 35.39 -28.10
N VAL A 697 160.08 34.14 -27.63
CA VAL A 697 161.23 33.24 -27.42
C VAL A 697 161.93 32.89 -28.73
N GLU A 698 161.18 32.65 -29.82
CA GLU A 698 161.77 32.38 -31.13
C GLU A 698 162.38 33.64 -31.77
N MET A 699 161.78 34.81 -31.58
CA MET A 699 162.36 36.10 -32.00
C MET A 699 163.65 36.43 -31.22
N ALA A 700 163.68 36.20 -29.91
CA ALA A 700 164.88 36.40 -29.08
C ALA A 700 166.02 35.45 -29.47
N LYS A 701 165.71 34.19 -29.82
CA LYS A 701 166.69 33.24 -30.36
C LYS A 701 167.29 33.70 -31.69
N ALA A 702 166.47 34.22 -32.60
CA ALA A 702 166.94 34.77 -33.87
C ALA A 702 167.82 36.01 -33.66
N SER A 703 167.45 36.90 -32.72
CA SER A 703 168.23 38.10 -32.38
C SER A 703 169.57 37.76 -31.72
N ASN A 704 169.62 36.80 -30.80
CA ASN A 704 170.87 36.38 -30.14
C ASN A 704 171.85 35.68 -31.10
N LEU A 705 171.36 34.90 -32.07
CA LEU A 705 172.21 34.31 -33.10
C LEU A 705 172.84 35.37 -34.01
N LEU A 706 172.12 36.47 -34.29
CA LEU A 706 172.65 37.62 -35.01
C LEU A 706 173.65 38.43 -34.15
N ALA A 707 173.37 38.66 -32.87
CA ALA A 707 174.25 39.39 -31.95
C ALA A 707 175.58 38.65 -31.70
N GLY A 708 175.55 37.33 -31.48
CA GLY A 708 176.76 36.54 -31.28
C GLY A 708 177.67 36.51 -32.51
N SER A 709 177.10 36.54 -33.71
CA SER A 709 177.88 36.63 -34.96
C SER A 709 178.57 38.00 -35.13
N VAL A 710 178.03 39.07 -34.51
CA VAL A 710 178.63 40.42 -34.51
C VAL A 710 179.68 40.58 -33.41
N GLU A 711 179.47 39.96 -32.25
CA GLU A 711 180.43 39.98 -31.14
C GLU A 711 181.71 39.19 -31.47
N GLN A 712 181.59 38.07 -32.20
CA GLN A 712 182.74 37.34 -32.73
C GLN A 712 183.57 38.15 -33.73
N LEU A 713 182.97 39.12 -34.43
CA LEU A 713 183.69 40.06 -35.30
C LEU A 713 184.31 41.23 -34.50
N GLY A 714 183.71 41.63 -33.37
CA GLY A 714 184.21 42.70 -32.50
C GLY A 714 185.40 42.28 -31.64
N GLU A 715 185.42 41.04 -31.13
CA GLU A 715 186.50 40.56 -30.25
C GLU A 715 187.80 40.29 -31.05
N SER A 716 187.71 39.82 -32.29
CA SER A 716 188.86 39.77 -33.21
C SER A 716 189.44 41.15 -33.55
N VAL A 717 188.69 42.23 -33.34
CA VAL A 717 189.19 43.62 -33.46
C VAL A 717 189.81 44.09 -32.14
N SER A 718 189.30 43.65 -30.98
CA SER A 718 189.88 43.95 -29.65
C SER A 718 191.19 43.19 -29.38
N GLU A 719 191.33 41.95 -29.86
CA GLU A 719 192.61 41.22 -29.91
C GLU A 719 193.68 41.99 -30.72
N LEU A 720 193.27 42.90 -31.60
CA LEU A 720 194.16 43.77 -32.36
C LEU A 720 194.54 45.05 -31.58
N ASP A 721 193.62 45.63 -30.80
CA ASP A 721 193.82 46.92 -30.12
C ASP A 721 194.70 46.80 -28.86
N ASP A 722 194.61 45.73 -28.08
CA ASP A 722 195.40 45.64 -26.84
C ASP A 722 196.86 45.19 -27.06
N VAL A 723 197.11 44.49 -28.18
CA VAL A 723 198.48 44.32 -28.71
C VAL A 723 199.06 45.67 -29.16
N LEU A 724 198.22 46.63 -29.54
CA LEU A 724 198.59 47.98 -30.01
C LEU A 724 198.64 49.04 -28.91
N SER A 725 198.03 48.81 -27.74
CA SER A 725 197.91 49.79 -26.64
C SER A 725 199.17 49.98 -25.80
N ARG A 726 200.23 49.26 -26.18
CA ARG A 726 201.59 49.75 -26.03
C ARG A 726 202.11 49.74 -24.60
N VAL A 727 203.33 49.24 -24.40
CA VAL A 727 204.52 49.65 -25.18
C VAL A 727 204.70 51.19 -25.12
N ARG A 728 204.16 51.85 -24.08
CA ARG A 728 204.52 53.21 -23.69
C ARG A 728 204.55 53.45 -22.17
N ALA A 729 205.19 52.55 -21.43
CA ALA A 729 206.09 52.83 -20.29
C ALA A 729 206.80 51.54 -19.87
#